data_AF-A0A956BAY9-F1
#
_entry.id   AF-A0A956BAY9-F1
#
_cell.length_a   1.000
_cell.length_b   1.000
_cell.length_c   1.000
_cell.angle_alpha   90.00
_cell.angle_beta   90.00
_cell.angle_gamma   90.00
#
_symmetry.space_group_name_H-M   'P 1'
#
loop_
_entity.id
_entity.type
_entity.pdbx_description
1 polymer ?
#
loop_
_entity_poly.entity_id
_entity_poly.type
_entity_poly.pdbx_seq_one_letter_code
_entity_poly.pdbx_strand_id
1 'polypeptide(L)'
;GETDPRLADSDGDGLADGVEDVERDGRRDPDETDATLADTDGDGIPDGVEDANQNGAQDPGESSPIRADTDGDGLPDGIEDRDLDGLRDRGETDPTRADSDGDGLPDGVEDADADGIVDAGETDPRRADTDGDGLSDGAEDADGDGRVDPGETDPRLADTDNDGANDRIERAGPSDPRVADTDLDGLPDGVEDANQNGVVDPGETDPTVADTDGDGLGDGTEDADRDGRRTGRETDPRLADTDRDGLRDGVENPNGDGVVDPGETDPLRRDTDGDGLSDGEEDLDHDGAVDARETDPRRTDTDRGGEDDGSERRAGLDPRDPSDDRNEAVDGDGDGLSDTQEDTNRDGLRDPGETDPLDPDSDGDGLDDGDEVALGTDPLRADTDGDGLDDGLEYTGPTGTDPRQRDTDRDGIPDGLEDADQDGVRDPGETDPRRADSDGDGLPDGLEDADRNGVRDPGETDPLNPDTDGDGLEDGVEDLDADGEVDPGETDPRRADTDGGGEPDGAEVAAGRNPNVRLDDALPFVDIDSDGLADWEEDLDRDGIVDDGETDPARPDTDGDGIPDGVEVLGANPTDPRDTDTDGDGLIDGNEDRDHDGEVDPGETDPTLRDSDGDRLSDGEEDQDRNGRLDDGETDPANPDTDGDGLDDRLEQRAENPTDPRARDTDGDGLPDGVEDANLNGRVDEGETNPTRRDTDGGGELDGVEVNNGRNPLDPSDDMQLADTDGDGIPDIREMQTGTDPERADTDGDGLRDDVEDADLDGRVDDRETDPRNPDTDGDGLLDGVEDADGDGLVGPTETNPIEADTDEDLLPDGLEDANQNGRFDRGETNPRRADTDDDGLRDGHEDANQ
;
A
#
# COMPACT_ATOMS: atom_id res chain seq x y z
N GLY A 1 12.62 38.68 -36.59
CA GLY A 1 13.01 38.79 -38.03
C GLY A 1 12.61 40.12 -38.68
N GLU A 2 13.26 41.19 -38.21
CA GLU A 2 13.21 42.61 -38.63
C GLU A 2 11.81 43.26 -38.51
N THR A 3 11.38 43.54 -37.27
CA THR A 3 10.26 44.43 -36.95
C THR A 3 10.54 45.87 -37.39
N ASP A 4 9.48 46.67 -37.52
CA ASP A 4 9.61 48.10 -37.79
C ASP A 4 9.70 48.80 -36.43
N PRO A 5 10.84 49.41 -36.02
CA PRO A 5 11.04 50.05 -34.70
C PRO A 5 10.21 51.34 -34.48
N ARG A 6 9.13 51.48 -35.27
CA ARG A 6 8.09 52.49 -35.26
C ARG A 6 6.71 51.90 -34.97
N LEU A 7 6.57 50.57 -34.94
CA LEU A 7 5.44 49.88 -34.33
C LEU A 7 5.51 50.09 -32.81
N ALA A 8 4.37 49.90 -32.14
CA ALA A 8 4.26 50.29 -30.73
C ALA A 8 4.84 49.23 -29.79
N ASP A 9 4.61 47.96 -30.12
CA ASP A 9 4.87 46.72 -29.40
C ASP A 9 4.29 45.63 -30.35
N SER A 10 5.12 44.74 -30.89
CA SER A 10 4.76 43.88 -32.04
C SER A 10 4.36 42.46 -31.64
N ASP A 11 4.85 41.96 -30.52
CA ASP A 11 4.60 40.66 -29.90
C ASP A 11 3.70 40.75 -28.67
N GLY A 12 3.52 41.94 -28.09
CA GLY A 12 2.51 42.22 -27.07
C GLY A 12 2.98 41.95 -25.64
N ASP A 13 4.29 41.90 -25.40
CA ASP A 13 4.92 41.63 -24.11
C ASP A 13 4.99 42.86 -23.17
N GLY A 14 4.67 44.04 -23.70
CA GLY A 14 4.72 45.31 -22.98
C GLY A 14 6.05 46.06 -23.07
N LEU A 15 7.07 45.50 -23.73
CA LEU A 15 8.28 46.16 -24.17
C LEU A 15 8.05 46.72 -25.60
N ALA A 16 8.64 47.88 -25.91
CA ALA A 16 8.38 48.50 -27.22
C ALA A 16 9.47 48.10 -28.22
N ASP A 17 9.13 47.80 -29.48
CA ASP A 17 10.09 47.44 -30.54
C ASP A 17 11.30 48.39 -30.65
N GLY A 18 11.13 49.66 -30.28
CA GLY A 18 12.18 50.67 -30.34
C GLY A 18 13.05 50.80 -29.08
N VAL A 19 12.75 50.01 -28.05
CA VAL A 19 13.56 49.71 -26.85
C VAL A 19 14.38 48.45 -27.09
N GLU A 20 13.77 47.45 -27.72
CA GLU A 20 14.38 46.17 -28.08
C GLU A 20 15.41 46.28 -29.23
N ASP A 21 15.11 47.06 -30.27
CA ASP A 21 16.08 47.45 -31.33
C ASP A 21 16.69 48.83 -30.99
N VAL A 22 17.73 48.82 -30.16
CA VAL A 22 18.34 50.02 -29.56
C VAL A 22 18.95 50.92 -30.65
N GLU A 23 19.59 50.34 -31.66
CA GLU A 23 20.13 51.09 -32.82
C GLU A 23 19.08 51.49 -33.86
N ARG A 24 17.88 50.91 -33.81
CA ARG A 24 16.77 51.13 -34.75
C ARG A 24 17.13 50.79 -36.18
N ASP A 25 17.92 49.75 -36.35
CA ASP A 25 18.41 49.32 -37.66
C ASP A 25 17.58 48.18 -38.26
N GLY A 26 16.63 47.67 -37.47
CA GLY A 26 15.70 46.61 -37.78
C GLY A 26 16.32 45.22 -37.64
N ARG A 27 17.43 45.03 -36.94
CA ARG A 27 18.06 43.71 -36.73
C ARG A 27 18.20 43.44 -35.26
N ARG A 28 18.11 42.15 -34.91
CA ARG A 28 18.50 41.67 -33.59
C ARG A 28 20.03 41.58 -33.50
N ASP A 29 20.62 42.37 -32.60
CA ASP A 29 21.99 42.15 -32.14
C ASP A 29 22.04 41.13 -30.97
N PRO A 30 23.18 40.48 -30.69
CA PRO A 30 23.27 39.43 -29.66
C PRO A 30 23.04 39.89 -28.22
N ASP A 31 23.08 41.20 -27.98
CA ASP A 31 22.90 41.82 -26.66
C ASP A 31 21.49 42.48 -26.57
N GLU A 32 20.56 42.11 -27.46
CA GLU A 32 19.20 42.65 -27.59
C GLU A 32 18.13 41.55 -27.56
N THR A 33 16.94 41.93 -27.09
CA THR A 33 15.69 41.16 -27.14
C THR A 33 15.13 41.08 -28.58
N ASP A 34 14.35 40.05 -28.89
CA ASP A 34 13.73 39.85 -30.20
C ASP A 34 12.27 40.32 -30.20
N ALA A 35 12.02 41.54 -30.69
CA ALA A 35 10.69 42.16 -30.88
C ALA A 35 9.65 41.41 -31.75
N THR A 36 9.89 40.13 -32.06
CA THR A 36 8.89 39.22 -32.62
C THR A 36 8.53 38.06 -31.68
N LEU A 37 9.10 38.01 -30.50
CA LEU A 37 8.95 36.98 -29.48
C LEU A 37 8.71 37.69 -28.15
N ALA A 38 7.60 37.36 -27.50
CA ALA A 38 7.26 37.98 -26.21
C ALA A 38 8.22 37.57 -25.07
N ASP A 39 8.98 36.50 -25.28
CA ASP A 39 9.98 35.92 -24.39
C ASP A 39 11.16 35.51 -25.29
N THR A 40 12.31 36.18 -25.12
CA THR A 40 13.46 36.08 -26.02
C THR A 40 14.35 34.87 -25.73
N ASP A 41 14.55 34.50 -24.47
CA ASP A 41 15.44 33.42 -24.07
C ASP A 41 14.72 32.10 -23.76
N GLY A 42 13.39 32.16 -23.64
CA GLY A 42 12.51 31.01 -23.61
C GLY A 42 12.38 30.38 -22.23
N ASP A 43 12.57 31.14 -21.15
CA ASP A 43 12.38 30.66 -19.78
C ASP A 43 10.93 30.78 -19.28
N GLY A 44 10.05 31.45 -20.03
CA GLY A 44 8.64 31.63 -19.72
C GLY A 44 8.29 33.03 -19.19
N ILE A 45 9.26 33.84 -18.78
CA ILE A 45 9.01 35.21 -18.32
C ILE A 45 9.05 36.15 -19.53
N PRO A 46 8.03 37.01 -19.76
CA PRO A 46 8.06 37.93 -20.88
C PRO A 46 9.15 39.02 -20.73
N ASP A 47 9.79 39.43 -21.82
CA ASP A 47 10.91 40.40 -21.79
C ASP A 47 10.50 41.73 -21.12
N GLY A 48 9.24 42.14 -21.30
CA GLY A 48 8.66 43.34 -20.69
C GLY A 48 8.38 43.24 -19.18
N VAL A 49 8.31 42.02 -18.63
CA VAL A 49 8.19 41.74 -17.19
C VAL A 49 9.58 41.81 -16.54
N GLU A 50 10.57 41.15 -17.13
CA GLU A 50 11.94 41.15 -16.67
C GLU A 50 12.60 42.53 -16.76
N ASP A 51 12.40 43.27 -17.85
CA ASP A 51 12.73 44.71 -17.93
C ASP A 51 11.58 45.55 -17.35
N ALA A 52 11.32 45.38 -16.05
CA ALA A 52 10.23 46.03 -15.33
C ALA A 52 10.23 47.58 -15.47
N ASN A 53 11.40 48.16 -15.74
CA ASN A 53 11.56 49.61 -15.90
C ASN A 53 11.57 50.09 -17.38
N GLN A 54 11.49 49.13 -18.32
CA GLN A 54 11.30 49.29 -19.76
C GLN A 54 12.37 50.15 -20.43
N ASN A 55 13.63 49.96 -20.05
CA ASN A 55 14.76 50.75 -20.55
C ASN A 55 15.67 50.03 -21.55
N GLY A 56 15.47 48.73 -21.75
CA GLY A 56 16.21 47.82 -22.61
C GLY A 56 17.54 47.37 -22.02
N ALA A 57 17.69 47.35 -20.70
CA ALA A 57 18.90 46.89 -20.03
C ALA A 57 18.59 46.25 -18.68
N GLN A 58 19.21 45.10 -18.40
CA GLN A 58 19.17 44.45 -17.09
C GLN A 58 19.73 45.39 -15.99
N ASP A 59 18.87 45.81 -15.06
CA ASP A 59 19.25 46.56 -13.87
C ASP A 59 19.36 45.66 -12.61
N PRO A 60 20.02 46.11 -11.53
CA PRO A 60 20.15 45.29 -10.32
C PRO A 60 18.79 44.96 -9.67
N GLY A 61 18.51 43.66 -9.52
CA GLY A 61 17.25 43.14 -8.99
C GLY A 61 16.20 42.85 -10.06
N GLU A 62 16.60 42.84 -11.34
CA GLU A 62 15.82 42.35 -12.48
C GLU A 62 16.51 41.09 -13.03
N SER A 63 15.70 40.07 -13.39
CA SER A 63 16.11 38.94 -14.23
C SER A 63 16.51 39.42 -15.64
N SER A 64 17.08 38.54 -16.44
CA SER A 64 17.76 38.88 -17.68
C SER A 64 16.93 38.44 -18.89
N PRO A 65 16.35 39.37 -19.69
CA PRO A 65 15.54 39.05 -20.88
C PRO A 65 16.25 38.35 -22.06
N ILE A 66 17.49 37.92 -21.87
CA ILE A 66 18.32 37.29 -22.90
C ILE A 66 19.13 36.11 -22.33
N ARG A 67 18.93 35.78 -21.05
CA ARG A 67 19.52 34.64 -20.37
C ARG A 67 18.47 34.02 -19.45
N ALA A 68 18.00 32.85 -19.85
CA ALA A 68 17.13 31.98 -19.08
C ALA A 68 17.63 31.56 -17.68
N ASP A 69 18.84 31.94 -17.28
CA ASP A 69 19.47 31.69 -15.97
C ASP A 69 20.39 32.90 -15.70
N THR A 70 19.89 33.82 -14.88
CA THR A 70 20.45 35.15 -14.68
C THR A 70 21.72 35.12 -13.83
N ASP A 71 21.73 34.34 -12.76
CA ASP A 71 22.82 34.30 -11.79
C ASP A 71 23.82 33.16 -12.01
N GLY A 72 23.45 32.18 -12.82
CA GLY A 72 24.31 31.11 -13.32
C GLY A 72 24.49 29.94 -12.36
N ASP A 73 23.51 29.67 -11.50
CA ASP A 73 23.57 28.58 -10.53
C ASP A 73 23.06 27.23 -11.07
N GLY A 74 22.30 27.26 -12.18
CA GLY A 74 21.77 26.08 -12.85
C GLY A 74 20.24 26.00 -12.87
N LEU A 75 19.55 26.82 -12.09
CA LEU A 75 18.08 26.90 -12.05
C LEU A 75 17.58 28.02 -12.98
N PRO A 76 16.63 27.77 -13.90
CA PRO A 76 16.15 28.82 -14.81
C PRO A 76 15.26 29.88 -14.12
N ASP A 77 15.34 31.14 -14.57
CA ASP A 77 14.62 32.26 -13.94
C ASP A 77 13.10 32.01 -13.86
N GLY A 78 12.49 31.42 -14.90
CA GLY A 78 11.06 31.10 -14.92
C GLY A 78 10.63 29.91 -14.03
N ILE A 79 11.58 29.10 -13.57
CA ILE A 79 11.36 28.09 -12.52
C ILE A 79 11.41 28.75 -11.15
N GLU A 80 12.35 29.66 -10.97
CA GLU A 80 12.51 30.44 -9.75
C GLU A 80 11.37 31.45 -9.52
N ASP A 81 10.82 32.04 -10.59
CA ASP A 81 9.66 32.94 -10.61
C ASP A 81 8.43 32.22 -11.18
N ARG A 82 7.85 31.33 -10.38
CA ARG A 82 6.81 30.39 -10.81
C ARG A 82 5.52 31.05 -11.32
N ASP A 83 5.19 32.25 -10.85
CA ASP A 83 4.01 32.99 -11.32
C ASP A 83 4.30 33.99 -12.45
N LEU A 84 5.57 34.07 -12.86
CA LEU A 84 6.09 34.79 -14.03
C LEU A 84 5.77 36.30 -13.96
N ASP A 85 5.74 36.86 -12.76
CA ASP A 85 5.37 38.26 -12.52
C ASP A 85 6.57 39.22 -12.37
N GLY A 86 7.79 38.66 -12.38
CA GLY A 86 9.07 39.36 -12.27
C GLY A 86 9.43 39.77 -10.84
N LEU A 87 8.69 39.30 -9.83
CA LEU A 87 8.90 39.63 -8.42
C LEU A 87 9.11 38.36 -7.60
N ARG A 88 10.21 38.33 -6.84
CA ARG A 88 10.41 37.29 -5.82
C ARG A 88 9.29 37.30 -4.78
N ASP A 89 8.47 36.26 -4.82
CA ASP A 89 7.32 36.07 -3.97
C ASP A 89 7.60 35.10 -2.81
N ARG A 90 6.58 34.77 -2.02
CA ARG A 90 6.76 33.91 -0.84
C ARG A 90 6.57 32.44 -1.22
N GLY A 91 7.69 31.74 -1.39
CA GLY A 91 7.70 30.34 -1.80
C GLY A 91 8.71 30.08 -2.92
N GLU A 92 9.25 31.15 -3.48
CA GLU A 92 10.20 31.18 -4.59
C GLU A 92 11.64 31.43 -4.13
N THR A 93 12.56 30.96 -4.96
CA THR A 93 13.98 31.33 -4.97
C THR A 93 14.17 32.71 -5.63
N ASP A 94 15.37 33.26 -5.64
CA ASP A 94 15.66 34.60 -6.15
C ASP A 94 16.47 34.49 -7.45
N PRO A 95 15.88 34.73 -8.64
CA PRO A 95 16.58 34.60 -9.93
C PRO A 95 17.85 35.44 -10.09
N THR A 96 18.10 36.35 -9.16
CA THR A 96 19.27 37.23 -9.17
C THR A 96 20.35 36.83 -8.16
N ARG A 97 20.14 35.72 -7.44
CA ARG A 97 21.00 35.25 -6.36
C ARG A 97 21.03 33.71 -6.28
N ALA A 98 22.15 33.20 -6.82
CA ALA A 98 22.65 31.83 -6.84
C ALA A 98 22.76 31.03 -5.52
N ASP A 99 22.16 31.49 -4.42
CA ASP A 99 22.15 30.88 -3.08
C ASP A 99 21.15 31.73 -2.29
N SER A 100 19.88 31.38 -2.42
CA SER A 100 18.73 32.17 -1.96
C SER A 100 18.72 32.35 -0.45
N ASP A 101 18.96 31.28 0.31
CA ASP A 101 18.86 31.28 1.76
C ASP A 101 20.17 31.64 2.50
N GLY A 102 21.30 31.58 1.82
CA GLY A 102 22.62 32.01 2.29
C GLY A 102 23.39 30.95 3.08
N ASP A 103 23.15 29.67 2.85
CA ASP A 103 23.74 28.57 3.62
C ASP A 103 25.10 28.08 3.05
N GLY A 104 25.34 28.34 1.76
CA GLY A 104 26.56 28.00 1.04
C GLY A 104 26.40 27.03 -0.13
N LEU A 105 25.21 26.44 -0.33
CA LEU A 105 24.83 25.67 -1.50
C LEU A 105 24.08 26.55 -2.51
N PRO A 106 24.32 26.37 -3.83
CA PRO A 106 23.55 27.07 -4.85
C PRO A 106 22.18 26.45 -5.11
N ASP A 107 21.17 27.25 -5.47
CA ASP A 107 19.79 26.77 -5.60
C ASP A 107 19.68 25.64 -6.65
N GLY A 108 20.34 25.78 -7.80
CA GLY A 108 20.40 24.71 -8.82
C GLY A 108 21.27 23.48 -8.48
N VAL A 109 21.93 23.45 -7.32
CA VAL A 109 22.54 22.22 -6.75
C VAL A 109 21.57 21.52 -5.81
N GLU A 110 20.77 22.32 -5.09
CA GLU A 110 19.75 21.83 -4.17
C GLU A 110 18.53 21.28 -4.92
N ASP A 111 18.11 21.96 -5.99
CA ASP A 111 17.14 21.50 -7.01
C ASP A 111 17.94 21.00 -8.23
N ALA A 112 18.33 19.73 -8.18
CA ALA A 112 19.32 19.15 -9.09
C ALA A 112 18.74 18.78 -10.45
N ASP A 113 17.42 18.59 -10.53
CA ASP A 113 16.71 18.32 -11.78
C ASP A 113 16.07 19.56 -12.42
N ALA A 114 16.08 20.68 -11.69
CA ALA A 114 15.67 22.01 -12.11
C ALA A 114 14.18 22.13 -12.46
N ASP A 115 13.33 21.49 -11.66
CA ASP A 115 11.88 21.49 -11.84
C ASP A 115 11.11 22.48 -10.93
N GLY A 116 11.80 23.09 -9.95
CA GLY A 116 11.25 24.08 -9.01
C GLY A 116 10.46 23.48 -7.85
N ILE A 117 10.53 22.16 -7.68
CA ILE A 117 9.94 21.38 -6.60
C ILE A 117 11.09 20.85 -5.73
N VAL A 118 10.84 20.60 -4.45
CA VAL A 118 11.85 19.97 -3.57
C VAL A 118 11.54 18.49 -3.55
N ASP A 119 12.37 17.71 -4.23
CA ASP A 119 12.15 16.27 -4.40
C ASP A 119 12.75 15.42 -3.29
N ALA A 120 12.35 14.15 -3.27
CA ALA A 120 12.93 13.15 -2.39
C ALA A 120 14.40 12.90 -2.76
N GLY A 121 15.30 13.46 -1.97
CA GLY A 121 16.74 13.36 -2.20
C GLY A 121 17.44 14.71 -2.37
N GLU A 122 16.69 15.80 -2.36
CA GLU A 122 17.16 17.17 -2.49
C GLU A 122 17.16 17.93 -1.16
N THR A 123 17.88 19.04 -1.10
CA THR A 123 17.77 20.03 -0.02
C THR A 123 16.85 21.17 -0.46
N ASP A 124 16.26 21.90 0.50
CA ASP A 124 15.31 22.98 0.16
C ASP A 124 16.07 24.31 -0.02
N PRO A 125 16.20 24.86 -1.24
CA PRO A 125 17.00 26.07 -1.52
C PRO A 125 16.48 27.36 -0.84
N ARG A 126 15.35 27.25 -0.15
CA ARG A 126 14.73 28.34 0.61
C ARG A 126 14.98 28.20 2.11
N ARG A 127 15.64 27.14 2.55
CA ARG A 127 15.84 26.77 3.95
C ARG A 127 17.25 26.20 4.20
N ALA A 128 18.07 27.07 4.79
CA ALA A 128 19.48 26.86 5.10
C ALA A 128 19.88 25.71 6.05
N ASP A 129 18.97 24.80 6.38
CA ASP A 129 19.10 23.72 7.37
C ASP A 129 17.89 22.81 7.13
N THR A 130 17.98 21.91 6.14
CA THR A 130 16.88 21.12 5.59
C THR A 130 16.35 20.09 6.59
N ASP A 131 17.20 19.44 7.35
CA ASP A 131 16.77 18.43 8.35
C ASP A 131 16.39 19.05 9.72
N GLY A 132 16.82 20.27 10.01
CA GLY A 132 16.52 20.98 11.25
C GLY A 132 17.38 20.57 12.45
N ASP A 133 18.50 19.91 12.23
CA ASP A 133 19.46 19.54 13.29
C ASP A 133 20.28 20.77 13.76
N GLY A 134 20.33 21.81 12.92
CA GLY A 134 20.96 23.10 13.17
C GLY A 134 22.44 23.21 12.81
N LEU A 135 22.97 22.28 12.02
CA LEU A 135 23.93 22.52 10.95
C LEU A 135 23.20 23.15 9.75
N SER A 136 23.94 23.46 8.69
CA SER A 136 23.36 24.05 7.48
C SER A 136 23.79 23.19 6.32
N ASP A 137 23.00 23.12 5.27
CA ASP A 137 23.18 22.11 4.22
C ASP A 137 24.58 22.26 3.59
N GLY A 138 25.00 23.49 3.27
CA GLY A 138 26.37 23.79 2.79
C GLY A 138 27.50 23.67 3.82
N ALA A 139 27.20 23.40 5.10
CA ALA A 139 28.20 23.03 6.10
C ALA A 139 28.42 21.52 6.20
N GLU A 140 27.46 20.75 5.69
CA GLU A 140 27.42 19.30 5.69
C GLU A 140 27.93 18.78 4.35
N ASP A 141 27.42 19.33 3.24
CA ASP A 141 28.07 19.27 1.92
C ASP A 141 29.15 20.35 1.83
N ALA A 142 30.34 20.02 2.34
CA ALA A 142 31.42 20.99 2.50
C ALA A 142 32.12 21.34 1.19
N ASP A 143 31.96 20.53 0.14
CA ASP A 143 32.52 20.79 -1.17
C ASP A 143 31.52 21.36 -2.20
N GLY A 144 30.22 21.30 -1.86
CA GLY A 144 29.12 22.02 -2.49
C GLY A 144 28.75 21.44 -3.85
N ASP A 145 28.77 20.12 -3.96
CA ASP A 145 28.48 19.40 -5.21
C ASP A 145 27.12 18.68 -5.24
N GLY A 146 26.34 18.82 -4.16
CA GLY A 146 24.99 18.28 -3.99
C GLY A 146 24.97 16.79 -3.65
N ARG A 147 26.10 16.21 -3.22
CA ARG A 147 26.20 14.77 -2.92
C ARG A 147 26.79 14.54 -1.56
N VAL A 148 26.34 13.45 -0.93
CA VAL A 148 26.90 12.99 0.34
C VAL A 148 28.22 12.25 0.07
N ASP A 149 29.33 12.92 0.33
CA ASP A 149 30.66 12.45 -0.03
C ASP A 149 31.40 11.82 1.19
N PRO A 150 32.37 10.90 1.00
CA PRO A 150 33.06 10.27 2.12
C PRO A 150 33.87 11.27 2.97
N GLY A 151 33.30 11.69 4.10
CA GLY A 151 33.86 12.82 4.86
C GLY A 151 32.79 13.72 5.46
N GLU A 152 31.58 13.66 4.91
CA GLU A 152 30.48 14.58 5.11
C GLU A 152 29.33 13.90 5.83
N THR A 153 28.46 14.73 6.42
CA THR A 153 27.16 14.33 6.96
C THR A 153 26.10 14.57 5.88
N ASP A 154 24.98 13.87 5.96
CA ASP A 154 23.89 14.00 4.99
C ASP A 154 22.96 15.14 5.41
N PRO A 155 22.90 16.28 4.68
CA PRO A 155 22.10 17.45 5.07
C PRO A 155 20.58 17.21 5.11
N ARG A 156 20.13 16.03 4.68
CA ARG A 156 18.72 15.61 4.68
C ARG A 156 18.38 14.76 5.91
N LEU A 157 19.37 14.36 6.70
CA LEU A 157 19.21 13.47 7.85
C LEU A 157 19.86 14.07 9.09
N ALA A 158 19.03 14.42 10.08
CA ALA A 158 19.52 15.02 11.33
C ALA A 158 20.49 14.14 12.14
N ASP A 159 20.54 12.85 11.84
CA ASP A 159 21.38 11.82 12.45
C ASP A 159 21.84 10.90 11.29
N THR A 160 23.06 11.14 10.79
CA THR A 160 23.56 10.53 9.57
C THR A 160 23.81 9.03 9.72
N ASP A 161 24.25 8.56 10.89
CA ASP A 161 24.56 7.15 11.14
C ASP A 161 23.47 6.38 11.91
N ASN A 162 22.40 7.09 12.31
CA ASN A 162 21.20 6.58 12.96
C ASN A 162 21.46 5.91 14.32
N ASP A 163 22.37 6.47 15.10
CA ASP A 163 22.76 5.94 16.41
C ASP A 163 22.00 6.57 17.58
N GLY A 164 21.22 7.63 17.29
CA GLY A 164 20.41 8.37 18.24
C GLY A 164 21.04 9.68 18.72
N ALA A 165 22.26 10.02 18.34
CA ALA A 165 22.86 11.34 18.46
C ALA A 165 22.74 12.10 17.14
N ASN A 166 22.46 13.40 17.21
CA ASN A 166 22.32 14.20 15.99
C ASN A 166 23.68 14.78 15.57
N ASP A 167 23.88 15.01 14.28
CA ASP A 167 25.20 15.32 13.70
C ASP A 167 25.84 16.56 14.34
N ARG A 168 25.02 17.58 14.61
CA ARG A 168 25.43 18.77 15.35
C ARG A 168 26.01 18.46 16.73
N ILE A 169 25.38 17.58 17.50
CA ILE A 169 25.77 17.24 18.87
C ILE A 169 27.13 16.54 18.85
N GLU A 170 27.30 15.57 17.97
CA GLU A 170 28.50 14.76 17.86
C GLU A 170 29.68 15.56 17.32
N ARG A 171 29.43 16.40 16.32
CA ARG A 171 30.44 17.35 15.81
C ARG A 171 30.89 18.35 16.89
N ALA A 172 30.07 18.61 17.89
CA ALA A 172 30.42 19.40 19.07
C ALA A 172 31.07 18.55 20.19
N GLY A 173 30.85 17.24 20.16
CA GLY A 173 31.30 16.23 21.11
C GLY A 173 32.53 15.44 20.65
N PRO A 174 32.76 14.25 21.26
CA PRO A 174 33.92 13.40 20.98
C PRO A 174 33.67 12.28 19.96
N SER A 175 32.43 11.90 19.67
CA SER A 175 32.03 10.88 18.67
C SER A 175 32.17 11.39 17.23
N ASP A 176 32.16 10.47 16.26
CA ASP A 176 32.17 10.78 14.83
C ASP A 176 30.75 10.57 14.25
N PRO A 177 30.08 11.61 13.72
CA PRO A 177 28.66 11.56 13.28
C PRO A 177 28.36 10.72 12.04
N ARG A 178 29.24 9.78 11.72
CA ARG A 178 29.19 8.92 10.53
C ARG A 178 29.52 7.48 10.91
N VAL A 179 29.67 7.21 12.20
CA VAL A 179 30.10 5.95 12.79
C VAL A 179 29.29 5.76 14.06
N ALA A 180 28.19 5.01 13.93
CA ALA A 180 27.22 4.77 15.01
C ALA A 180 27.78 4.15 16.31
N ASP A 181 29.03 3.70 16.32
CA ASP A 181 29.74 3.12 17.47
C ASP A 181 31.23 3.45 17.27
N THR A 182 31.67 4.57 17.87
CA THR A 182 32.97 5.18 17.59
C THR A 182 34.13 4.32 18.12
N ASP A 183 33.94 3.56 19.20
CA ASP A 183 35.01 2.75 19.82
C ASP A 183 34.91 1.24 19.62
N LEU A 184 33.83 0.78 18.99
CA LEU A 184 33.55 -0.58 18.54
C LEU A 184 33.35 -1.58 19.68
N ASP A 185 32.70 -1.15 20.76
CA ASP A 185 32.37 -2.01 21.90
C ASP A 185 30.96 -2.62 21.83
N GLY A 186 30.15 -2.17 20.87
CA GLY A 186 28.80 -2.64 20.61
C GLY A 186 27.67 -1.78 21.19
N LEU A 187 27.99 -0.69 21.89
CA LEU A 187 27.03 0.29 22.39
C LEU A 187 27.03 1.55 21.48
N PRO A 188 25.89 2.03 20.97
CA PRO A 188 25.88 3.19 20.08
C PRO A 188 26.21 4.52 20.78
N ASP A 189 26.89 5.46 20.12
CA ASP A 189 27.36 6.70 20.76
C ASP A 189 26.19 7.54 21.33
N GLY A 190 25.05 7.55 20.63
CA GLY A 190 23.80 8.17 21.09
C GLY A 190 23.18 7.53 22.33
N VAL A 191 23.45 6.25 22.60
CA VAL A 191 23.05 5.57 23.85
C VAL A 191 23.97 5.97 25.00
N GLU A 192 25.27 6.12 24.70
CA GLU A 192 26.28 6.51 25.67
C GLU A 192 26.12 7.96 26.13
N ASP A 193 25.84 8.91 25.22
CA ASP A 193 25.37 10.26 25.56
C ASP A 193 23.85 10.29 25.74
N ALA A 194 23.36 9.58 26.76
CA ALA A 194 21.94 9.44 27.04
C ALA A 194 21.15 10.75 27.21
N ASN A 195 21.85 11.89 27.40
CA ASN A 195 21.22 13.20 27.52
C ASN A 195 21.42 14.11 26.29
N GLN A 196 22.11 13.62 25.26
CA GLN A 196 22.28 14.22 23.93
C GLN A 196 22.78 15.67 24.04
N ASN A 197 23.90 15.87 24.74
CA ASN A 197 24.49 17.20 24.92
C ASN A 197 25.92 17.34 24.40
N GLY A 198 26.49 16.26 23.88
CA GLY A 198 27.83 16.16 23.30
C GLY A 198 28.95 16.13 24.35
N VAL A 199 28.63 15.84 25.61
CA VAL A 199 29.59 15.85 26.73
C VAL A 199 29.33 14.64 27.64
N VAL A 200 30.36 13.80 27.80
CA VAL A 200 30.36 12.69 28.75
C VAL A 200 30.13 13.21 30.18
N ASP A 201 28.92 12.99 30.71
CA ASP A 201 28.49 13.40 32.03
C ASP A 201 28.63 12.27 33.08
N PRO A 202 28.71 12.60 34.38
CA PRO A 202 28.73 11.58 35.42
C PRO A 202 27.45 10.73 35.44
N GLY A 203 27.56 9.48 35.00
CA GLY A 203 26.44 8.55 34.85
C GLY A 203 26.32 7.98 33.45
N GLU A 204 27.10 8.47 32.50
CA GLU A 204 27.22 7.97 31.12
C GLU A 204 28.51 7.16 30.97
N THR A 205 28.56 6.35 29.92
CA THR A 205 29.77 5.73 29.37
C THR A 205 30.42 6.71 28.39
N ASP A 206 31.69 6.48 28.01
CA ASP A 206 32.44 7.39 27.14
C ASP A 206 32.54 6.77 25.75
N PRO A 207 31.93 7.35 24.69
CA PRO A 207 31.85 6.77 23.34
C PRO A 207 33.19 6.70 22.59
N THR A 208 34.29 6.90 23.30
CA THR A 208 35.65 6.76 22.77
C THR A 208 36.48 5.76 23.57
N VAL A 209 35.87 5.08 24.54
CA VAL A 209 36.49 4.16 25.49
C VAL A 209 35.60 2.93 25.72
N ALA A 210 35.87 1.87 24.93
CA ALA A 210 35.20 0.57 24.96
C ALA A 210 35.10 -0.20 26.30
N ASP A 211 35.68 0.31 27.39
CA ASP A 211 35.66 -0.26 28.75
C ASP A 211 35.83 0.93 29.71
N THR A 212 34.71 1.55 30.07
CA THR A 212 34.65 2.84 30.77
C THR A 212 35.28 2.75 32.16
N ASP A 213 35.14 1.63 32.87
CA ASP A 213 35.60 1.49 34.25
C ASP A 213 36.90 0.69 34.44
N GLY A 214 37.37 0.01 33.39
CA GLY A 214 38.65 -0.66 33.31
C GLY A 214 38.70 -1.98 34.07
N ASP A 215 37.61 -2.74 34.08
CA ASP A 215 37.51 -4.01 34.80
C ASP A 215 37.84 -5.24 33.96
N GLY A 216 37.74 -5.13 32.63
CA GLY A 216 38.02 -6.20 31.67
C GLY A 216 36.82 -6.65 30.83
N LEU A 217 35.60 -6.22 31.14
CA LEU A 217 34.43 -6.30 30.27
C LEU A 217 34.23 -4.97 29.54
N GLY A 218 33.69 -5.02 28.32
CA GLY A 218 33.40 -3.80 27.55
C GLY A 218 31.97 -3.33 27.76
N ASP A 219 31.71 -2.04 27.57
CA ASP A 219 30.45 -1.43 28.01
C ASP A 219 29.25 -2.06 27.28
N GLY A 220 29.36 -2.33 25.98
CA GLY A 220 28.35 -3.06 25.21
C GLY A 220 28.16 -4.54 25.56
N THR A 221 29.13 -5.19 26.23
CA THR A 221 28.96 -6.56 26.78
C THR A 221 28.21 -6.52 28.09
N GLU A 222 28.48 -5.51 28.91
CA GLU A 222 27.80 -5.28 30.17
C GLU A 222 26.37 -4.82 29.95
N ASP A 223 26.10 -3.97 28.95
CA ASP A 223 24.76 -3.53 28.55
C ASP A 223 24.22 -4.37 27.38
N ALA A 224 23.99 -5.67 27.65
CA ALA A 224 23.68 -6.66 26.62
C ALA A 224 22.44 -6.37 25.75
N ASP A 225 21.46 -5.60 26.25
CA ASP A 225 20.28 -5.17 25.48
C ASP A 225 20.42 -3.78 24.83
N ARG A 226 21.57 -3.11 25.04
CA ARG A 226 22.03 -1.88 24.39
C ARG A 226 21.06 -0.71 24.53
N ASP A 227 20.37 -0.63 25.66
CA ASP A 227 19.36 0.40 25.91
C ASP A 227 19.88 1.55 26.80
N GLY A 228 21.13 1.47 27.26
CA GLY A 228 21.80 2.43 28.14
C GLY A 228 21.29 2.40 29.58
N ARG A 229 20.49 1.40 29.95
CA ARG A 229 19.78 1.34 31.24
C ARG A 229 19.96 0.00 31.93
N ARG A 230 20.95 -0.02 32.82
CA ARG A 230 21.15 -1.07 33.84
C ARG A 230 19.85 -1.67 34.39
N THR A 231 19.59 -2.93 34.07
CA THR A 231 18.55 -3.75 34.68
C THR A 231 19.10 -4.54 35.89
N GLY A 232 18.34 -5.54 36.35
CA GLY A 232 18.81 -6.46 37.40
C GLY A 232 19.52 -7.69 36.86
N ARG A 233 19.70 -7.77 35.54
CA ARG A 233 20.25 -8.92 34.80
C ARG A 233 21.56 -8.61 34.07
N GLU A 234 21.95 -7.34 34.00
CA GLU A 234 23.24 -6.87 33.50
C GLU A 234 24.18 -6.46 34.65
N THR A 235 25.48 -6.48 34.35
CA THR A 235 26.51 -5.76 35.12
C THR A 235 26.41 -4.24 34.87
N ASP A 236 27.17 -3.41 35.58
CA ASP A 236 27.10 -1.96 35.45
C ASP A 236 28.41 -1.44 34.84
N PRO A 237 28.43 -0.96 33.57
CA PRO A 237 29.65 -0.57 32.85
C PRO A 237 30.44 0.62 33.44
N ARG A 238 30.00 1.10 34.61
CA ARG A 238 30.60 2.21 35.35
C ARG A 238 31.11 1.76 36.72
N LEU A 239 30.95 0.48 37.07
CA LEU A 239 31.33 -0.14 38.33
C LEU A 239 32.03 -1.48 38.13
N ALA A 240 33.36 -1.44 38.23
CA ALA A 240 34.26 -2.59 38.12
C ALA A 240 34.07 -3.78 39.09
N ASP A 241 32.99 -3.81 39.87
CA ASP A 241 32.60 -4.85 40.84
C ASP A 241 31.11 -4.61 41.16
N THR A 242 30.24 -5.24 40.38
CA THR A 242 28.79 -4.99 40.38
C THR A 242 28.12 -5.45 41.68
N ASP A 243 28.45 -6.64 42.16
CA ASP A 243 27.80 -7.25 43.31
C ASP A 243 28.47 -6.95 44.67
N ARG A 244 29.68 -6.40 44.62
CA ARG A 244 30.51 -5.97 45.76
C ARG A 244 31.01 -7.10 46.63
N ASP A 245 31.35 -8.22 46.03
CA ASP A 245 31.93 -9.36 46.72
C ASP A 245 33.46 -9.27 46.89
N GLY A 246 34.12 -8.48 46.03
CA GLY A 246 35.56 -8.23 46.02
C GLY A 246 36.28 -8.67 44.75
N LEU A 247 35.65 -9.44 43.88
CA LEU A 247 36.09 -9.72 42.51
C LEU A 247 35.60 -8.61 41.57
N ARG A 248 36.17 -8.57 40.37
CA ARG A 248 35.76 -7.63 39.32
C ARG A 248 34.98 -8.41 38.29
N ASP A 249 34.04 -7.79 37.59
CA ASP A 249 33.14 -8.51 36.71
C ASP A 249 33.93 -9.21 35.58
N GLY A 250 34.93 -8.53 35.00
CA GLY A 250 35.86 -9.15 34.04
C GLY A 250 36.86 -10.18 34.59
N VAL A 251 36.99 -10.34 35.92
CA VAL A 251 37.72 -11.46 36.54
C VAL A 251 36.82 -12.68 36.70
N GLU A 252 35.54 -12.45 36.97
CA GLU A 252 34.52 -13.48 37.12
C GLU A 252 34.09 -14.07 35.77
N ASN A 253 34.05 -13.24 34.73
CA ASN A 253 33.85 -13.62 33.32
C ASN A 253 35.15 -13.38 32.49
N PRO A 254 36.20 -14.21 32.65
CA PRO A 254 37.50 -14.00 32.02
C PRO A 254 37.53 -14.25 30.50
N ASN A 255 36.51 -14.92 29.95
CA ASN A 255 36.33 -15.09 28.51
C ASN A 255 35.79 -13.80 27.84
N GLY A 256 35.18 -12.89 28.61
CA GLY A 256 34.67 -11.60 28.18
C GLY A 256 33.40 -11.68 27.32
N ASP A 257 32.58 -12.71 27.49
CA ASP A 257 31.36 -12.92 26.68
C ASP A 257 30.06 -12.51 27.39
N GLY A 258 30.14 -12.10 28.65
CA GLY A 258 28.99 -11.66 29.46
C GLY A 258 28.07 -12.81 29.91
N VAL A 259 28.44 -14.07 29.70
CA VAL A 259 27.66 -15.25 30.08
C VAL A 259 28.42 -16.08 31.12
N VAL A 260 27.75 -16.46 32.22
CA VAL A 260 28.37 -17.29 33.27
C VAL A 260 28.59 -18.73 32.78
N ASP A 261 29.82 -19.08 32.44
CA ASP A 261 30.19 -20.39 31.94
C ASP A 261 30.49 -21.44 33.04
N PRO A 262 30.45 -22.75 32.71
CA PRO A 262 30.93 -23.80 33.61
C PRO A 262 32.41 -23.63 33.99
N GLY A 263 32.64 -23.09 35.19
CA GLY A 263 33.98 -22.79 35.69
C GLY A 263 34.18 -21.33 36.07
N GLU A 264 33.19 -20.47 35.85
CA GLU A 264 33.17 -19.06 36.22
C GLU A 264 32.38 -18.83 37.52
N THR A 265 32.51 -17.64 38.08
CA THR A 265 31.64 -17.12 39.15
C THR A 265 30.66 -16.11 38.55
N ASP A 266 29.54 -15.88 39.22
CA ASP A 266 28.47 -15.03 38.70
C ASP A 266 28.63 -13.59 39.22
N PRO A 267 28.99 -12.60 38.36
CA PRO A 267 29.25 -11.22 38.77
C PRO A 267 28.01 -10.45 39.28
N LEU A 268 26.83 -11.08 39.25
CA LEU A 268 25.60 -10.57 39.84
C LEU A 268 25.29 -11.19 41.21
N ARG A 269 26.08 -12.18 41.66
CA ARG A 269 25.83 -12.97 42.86
C ARG A 269 27.06 -13.11 43.76
N ARG A 270 26.96 -12.45 44.91
CA ARG A 270 27.97 -12.43 45.99
C ARG A 270 28.33 -13.79 46.64
N ASP A 271 27.80 -14.91 46.17
CA ASP A 271 27.97 -16.27 46.72
C ASP A 271 27.41 -17.23 45.64
N THR A 272 28.30 -17.71 44.77
CA THR A 272 27.93 -18.49 43.58
C THR A 272 27.34 -19.85 43.95
N ASP A 273 27.95 -20.59 44.87
CA ASP A 273 27.56 -21.95 45.24
C ASP A 273 26.56 -22.07 46.41
N GLY A 274 26.36 -20.99 47.18
CA GLY A 274 25.37 -20.89 48.24
C GLY A 274 25.76 -21.53 49.57
N ASP A 275 27.04 -21.79 49.82
CA ASP A 275 27.53 -22.37 51.07
C ASP A 275 27.61 -21.33 52.24
N GLY A 276 27.54 -20.04 51.89
CA GLY A 276 27.57 -18.89 52.80
C GLY A 276 28.93 -18.19 52.96
N LEU A 277 29.92 -18.48 52.12
CA LEU A 277 31.08 -17.63 51.83
C LEU A 277 30.81 -16.80 50.56
N SER A 278 31.55 -15.73 50.30
CA SER A 278 31.47 -15.04 49.01
C SER A 278 32.65 -15.41 48.14
N ASP A 279 32.52 -15.23 46.84
CA ASP A 279 33.51 -15.68 45.88
C ASP A 279 34.85 -14.98 46.13
N GLY A 280 34.85 -13.67 46.35
CA GLY A 280 36.03 -12.90 46.81
C GLY A 280 36.52 -13.19 48.26
N GLU A 281 35.75 -13.91 49.09
CA GLU A 281 36.24 -14.42 50.39
C GLU A 281 36.97 -15.77 50.26
N GLU A 282 36.72 -16.48 49.16
CA GLU A 282 37.27 -17.78 48.81
C GLU A 282 38.49 -17.66 47.90
N ASP A 283 38.43 -16.76 46.91
CA ASP A 283 39.58 -16.30 46.12
C ASP A 283 40.31 -15.16 46.88
N LEU A 284 41.42 -15.50 47.53
CA LEU A 284 42.08 -14.59 48.47
C LEU A 284 42.98 -13.56 47.78
N ASP A 285 43.42 -13.84 46.55
CA ASP A 285 44.25 -12.91 45.78
C ASP A 285 43.53 -12.21 44.62
N HIS A 286 42.24 -12.55 44.41
CA HIS A 286 41.30 -11.93 43.49
C HIS A 286 41.80 -12.01 42.04
N ASP A 287 42.29 -13.18 41.65
CA ASP A 287 42.79 -13.46 40.30
C ASP A 287 41.88 -14.39 39.48
N GLY A 288 40.76 -14.83 40.07
CA GLY A 288 39.74 -15.68 39.47
C GLY A 288 40.11 -17.17 39.43
N ALA A 289 41.32 -17.56 39.88
CA ALA A 289 41.80 -18.93 39.80
C ALA A 289 41.79 -19.62 41.17
N VAL A 290 41.17 -20.81 41.25
CA VAL A 290 41.17 -21.61 42.49
C VAL A 290 42.55 -22.15 42.80
N ASP A 291 43.17 -21.59 43.84
CA ASP A 291 44.55 -21.86 44.21
C ASP A 291 44.63 -22.88 45.37
N ALA A 292 45.78 -23.53 45.57
CA ALA A 292 45.88 -24.66 46.53
C ALA A 292 45.65 -24.28 48.03
N ARG A 293 45.44 -23.00 48.32
CA ARG A 293 45.19 -22.46 49.67
C ARG A 293 43.77 -21.92 49.83
N GLU A 294 42.97 -22.02 48.80
CA GLU A 294 41.63 -21.46 48.69
C GLU A 294 40.60 -22.58 48.76
N THR A 295 39.35 -22.18 48.98
CA THR A 295 38.16 -23.02 48.75
C THR A 295 37.65 -22.72 47.34
N ASP A 296 36.91 -23.63 46.74
CA ASP A 296 36.44 -23.48 45.37
C ASP A 296 35.05 -22.82 45.40
N PRO A 297 34.88 -21.54 45.01
CA PRO A 297 33.63 -20.78 45.15
C PRO A 297 32.45 -21.33 44.30
N ARG A 298 32.70 -22.40 43.54
CA ARG A 298 31.72 -23.10 42.71
C ARG A 298 31.29 -24.44 43.32
N ARG A 299 31.77 -24.80 44.51
CA ARG A 299 31.57 -26.12 45.13
C ARG A 299 31.34 -26.04 46.64
N THR A 300 30.12 -26.37 47.03
CA THR A 300 29.69 -26.38 48.44
C THR A 300 30.53 -27.23 49.40
N ASP A 301 31.23 -28.26 48.92
CA ASP A 301 32.15 -29.11 49.71
C ASP A 301 33.42 -29.32 48.88
N THR A 302 34.50 -28.62 49.24
CA THR A 302 35.78 -28.61 48.52
C THR A 302 36.46 -29.99 48.60
N ASP A 303 36.35 -30.71 49.72
CA ASP A 303 37.18 -31.88 50.03
C ASP A 303 36.49 -33.26 49.93
N ARG A 304 35.16 -33.24 49.78
CA ARG A 304 34.26 -34.39 49.61
C ARG A 304 34.17 -35.30 50.85
N GLY A 305 34.34 -34.71 52.03
CA GLY A 305 34.17 -35.35 53.33
C GLY A 305 32.71 -35.59 53.73
N GLY A 306 31.78 -34.87 53.09
CA GLY A 306 30.35 -34.98 53.33
C GLY A 306 29.75 -33.92 54.27
N GLU A 307 30.47 -32.81 54.51
CA GLU A 307 30.00 -31.58 55.18
C GLU A 307 30.41 -30.36 54.31
N ASP A 308 29.65 -29.26 54.30
CA ASP A 308 29.93 -28.08 53.44
C ASP A 308 30.95 -27.08 54.01
N ASP A 309 31.68 -26.37 53.14
CA ASP A 309 32.82 -25.49 53.47
C ASP A 309 32.43 -24.38 54.47
N GLY A 310 31.31 -23.71 54.22
CA GLY A 310 30.72 -22.71 55.09
C GLY A 310 30.34 -23.25 56.48
N SER A 311 29.84 -24.49 56.58
CA SER A 311 29.55 -25.19 57.84
C SER A 311 30.81 -25.59 58.58
N GLU A 312 31.82 -26.06 57.86
CA GLU A 312 33.13 -26.41 58.40
C GLU A 312 33.85 -25.19 58.97
N ARG A 313 33.90 -24.07 58.22
CA ARG A 313 34.46 -22.78 58.72
C ARG A 313 33.75 -22.33 59.99
N ARG A 314 32.42 -22.52 60.07
CA ARG A 314 31.59 -22.17 61.23
C ARG A 314 31.79 -23.12 62.41
N ALA A 315 32.05 -24.40 62.15
CA ALA A 315 32.37 -25.44 63.13
C ALA A 315 33.85 -25.40 63.58
N GLY A 316 34.71 -24.69 62.83
CA GLY A 316 36.15 -24.61 63.04
C GLY A 316 36.90 -25.86 62.58
N LEU A 317 36.34 -26.59 61.61
CA LEU A 317 36.99 -27.66 60.86
C LEU A 317 37.77 -27.06 59.68
N ASP A 318 38.61 -27.84 58.99
CA ASP A 318 39.38 -27.39 57.81
C ASP A 318 38.65 -27.90 56.58
N PRO A 319 38.07 -27.02 55.72
CA PRO A 319 37.29 -27.41 54.52
C PRO A 319 38.05 -28.17 53.41
N ARG A 320 39.20 -28.72 53.76
CA ARG A 320 40.21 -29.29 52.86
C ARG A 320 40.80 -30.58 53.47
N ASP A 321 40.21 -31.12 54.55
CA ASP A 321 40.62 -32.36 55.26
C ASP A 321 39.42 -33.30 55.57
N PRO A 322 39.10 -34.28 54.69
CA PRO A 322 37.91 -35.15 54.78
C PRO A 322 38.03 -36.25 55.85
N SER A 323 38.97 -36.10 56.79
CA SER A 323 39.28 -37.11 57.80
C SER A 323 38.72 -36.80 59.18
N ASP A 324 38.13 -35.62 59.37
CA ASP A 324 37.47 -35.25 60.60
C ASP A 324 35.92 -35.39 60.58
N ASP A 325 35.39 -36.10 59.55
CA ASP A 325 33.98 -36.51 59.33
C ASP A 325 33.53 -37.81 60.07
N ARG A 326 32.28 -38.34 59.91
CA ARG A 326 31.67 -39.43 60.77
C ARG A 326 30.89 -40.61 60.03
N ASN A 327 31.14 -41.96 60.19
CA ASN A 327 30.45 -43.12 59.44
C ASN A 327 30.42 -44.66 60.03
N GLU A 328 29.48 -45.66 59.70
CA GLU A 328 29.37 -47.18 60.06
C GLU A 328 28.39 -48.20 59.21
N ALA A 329 28.76 -49.42 58.64
CA ALA A 329 27.90 -50.66 58.21
C ALA A 329 28.66 -51.97 57.64
N VAL A 330 28.09 -53.22 57.50
CA VAL A 330 28.70 -54.53 56.96
C VAL A 330 27.79 -55.30 55.94
N ASP A 331 28.37 -55.92 54.89
CA ASP A 331 27.77 -56.50 53.66
C ASP A 331 28.49 -57.85 53.23
N GLY A 332 27.75 -58.87 52.76
CA GLY A 332 28.08 -60.30 52.81
C GLY A 332 28.56 -60.97 51.52
N ASP A 333 27.89 -60.73 50.40
CA ASP A 333 28.33 -61.04 49.03
C ASP A 333 28.99 -59.84 48.34
N GLY A 334 28.85 -58.64 48.92
CA GLY A 334 29.62 -57.46 48.54
C GLY A 334 28.91 -56.57 47.52
N ASP A 335 27.59 -56.68 47.39
CA ASP A 335 26.74 -55.96 46.44
C ASP A 335 26.28 -54.57 46.97
N GLY A 336 26.64 -54.23 48.21
CA GLY A 336 26.26 -52.97 48.86
C GLY A 336 24.98 -53.02 49.68
N LEU A 337 24.20 -54.10 49.63
CA LEU A 337 23.16 -54.39 50.61
C LEU A 337 23.76 -55.13 51.79
N SER A 338 23.40 -54.71 53.01
CA SER A 338 23.74 -55.54 54.16
C SER A 338 22.91 -56.81 54.13
N ASP A 339 23.45 -57.91 54.66
CA ASP A 339 22.72 -59.18 54.83
C ASP A 339 21.36 -59.00 55.56
N THR A 340 21.20 -57.91 56.33
CA THR A 340 19.96 -57.61 57.04
C THR A 340 18.89 -56.88 56.24
N GLN A 341 19.25 -56.34 55.07
CA GLN A 341 18.33 -55.73 54.10
C GLN A 341 17.72 -56.79 53.18
N GLU A 342 18.52 -57.78 52.76
CA GLU A 342 18.10 -58.82 51.82
C GLU A 342 17.29 -59.93 52.51
N ASP A 343 17.75 -60.44 53.67
CA ASP A 343 16.99 -61.35 54.52
C ASP A 343 16.19 -60.56 55.57
N THR A 344 15.16 -59.86 55.11
CA THR A 344 14.33 -58.97 55.94
C THR A 344 13.75 -59.70 57.16
N ASN A 345 13.43 -61.00 57.03
CA ASN A 345 12.84 -61.81 58.08
C ASN A 345 13.87 -62.53 58.98
N ARG A 346 15.13 -62.58 58.55
CA ARG A 346 16.32 -63.11 59.24
C ARG A 346 16.27 -64.59 59.54
N ASP A 347 15.61 -65.37 58.69
CA ASP A 347 15.48 -66.82 58.87
C ASP A 347 16.45 -67.65 58.02
N GLY A 348 17.19 -66.99 57.12
CA GLY A 348 18.22 -67.57 56.26
C GLY A 348 17.68 -68.41 55.10
N LEU A 349 16.46 -68.13 54.61
CA LEU A 349 15.87 -68.73 53.41
C LEU A 349 15.38 -67.62 52.47
N ARG A 350 15.58 -67.76 51.15
CA ARG A 350 14.99 -66.87 50.13
C ARG A 350 13.48 -67.08 50.03
N ASP A 351 12.67 -66.10 50.46
CA ASP A 351 11.22 -66.06 50.24
C ASP A 351 10.84 -65.29 48.96
N PRO A 352 9.61 -65.47 48.42
CA PRO A 352 9.14 -64.67 47.29
C PRO A 352 9.09 -63.17 47.63
N GLY A 353 9.86 -62.36 46.89
CA GLY A 353 10.05 -60.93 47.16
C GLY A 353 11.32 -60.61 47.96
N GLU A 354 12.20 -61.59 48.19
CA GLU A 354 13.54 -61.40 48.78
C GLU A 354 14.62 -61.78 47.75
N THR A 355 15.72 -61.00 47.76
CA THR A 355 17.00 -61.28 47.09
C THR A 355 17.78 -62.37 47.84
N ASP A 356 18.79 -62.99 47.24
CA ASP A 356 19.59 -64.05 47.88
C ASP A 356 20.88 -63.46 48.52
N PRO A 357 21.05 -63.44 49.87
CA PRO A 357 22.19 -62.80 50.56
C PRO A 357 23.58 -63.43 50.35
N LEU A 358 23.70 -64.29 49.34
CA LEU A 358 24.91 -65.00 48.93
C LEU A 358 25.08 -65.03 47.40
N ASP A 359 24.16 -64.43 46.66
CA ASP A 359 24.14 -64.35 45.21
C ASP A 359 23.93 -62.88 44.86
N PRO A 360 24.98 -62.17 44.43
CA PRO A 360 24.88 -60.73 44.22
C PRO A 360 23.96 -60.34 43.07
N ASP A 361 23.42 -61.26 42.25
CA ASP A 361 22.52 -61.04 41.10
C ASP A 361 21.43 -62.13 41.08
N SER A 362 20.22 -61.81 41.56
CA SER A 362 19.17 -62.77 41.91
C SER A 362 18.30 -63.26 40.75
N ASP A 363 18.26 -62.55 39.63
CA ASP A 363 17.47 -62.88 38.44
C ASP A 363 18.31 -63.19 37.18
N GLY A 364 19.59 -62.86 37.20
CA GLY A 364 20.62 -63.32 36.29
C GLY A 364 20.74 -62.51 35.00
N ASP A 365 20.36 -61.24 35.02
CA ASP A 365 20.44 -60.33 33.88
C ASP A 365 21.80 -59.64 33.75
N GLY A 366 22.62 -59.67 34.80
CA GLY A 366 23.96 -59.12 34.86
C GLY A 366 24.12 -57.83 35.69
N LEU A 367 23.08 -57.35 36.38
CA LEU A 367 23.12 -56.28 37.37
C LEU A 367 23.05 -56.85 38.80
N ASP A 368 23.84 -56.31 39.73
CA ASP A 368 23.84 -56.82 41.10
C ASP A 368 22.63 -56.27 41.90
N ASP A 369 22.01 -57.08 42.75
CA ASP A 369 20.79 -56.80 43.54
C ASP A 369 20.87 -55.46 44.30
N GLY A 370 22.03 -55.15 44.88
CA GLY A 370 22.27 -53.89 45.57
C GLY A 370 22.37 -52.67 44.67
N ASP A 371 22.92 -52.83 43.47
CA ASP A 371 22.92 -51.79 42.44
C ASP A 371 21.50 -51.59 41.90
N GLU A 372 20.74 -52.66 41.68
CA GLU A 372 19.32 -52.59 41.28
C GLU A 372 18.45 -51.86 42.30
N VAL A 373 18.60 -52.17 43.59
CA VAL A 373 17.88 -51.46 44.66
C VAL A 373 18.28 -49.98 44.72
N ALA A 374 19.55 -49.66 44.45
CA ALA A 374 20.03 -48.29 44.40
C ALA A 374 19.48 -47.52 43.18
N LEU A 375 19.34 -48.19 42.04
CA LEU A 375 18.77 -47.67 40.79
C LEU A 375 17.23 -47.65 40.82
N GLY A 376 16.62 -48.46 41.67
CA GLY A 376 15.17 -48.61 41.82
C GLY A 376 14.54 -49.54 40.78
N THR A 377 15.31 -50.45 40.17
CA THR A 377 14.81 -51.58 39.37
C THR A 377 14.33 -52.73 40.28
N ASP A 378 13.72 -53.77 39.71
CA ASP A 378 13.21 -54.92 40.48
C ASP A 378 14.22 -56.09 40.41
N PRO A 379 14.97 -56.40 41.49
CA PRO A 379 16.03 -57.43 41.51
C PRO A 379 15.55 -58.89 41.41
N LEU A 380 14.32 -59.06 40.92
CA LEU A 380 13.67 -60.34 40.68
C LEU A 380 13.09 -60.40 39.26
N ARG A 381 13.33 -59.39 38.43
CA ARG A 381 12.87 -59.30 37.05
C ARG A 381 13.91 -58.59 36.17
N ALA A 382 14.55 -59.41 35.35
CA ALA A 382 15.51 -59.04 34.31
C ALA A 382 15.12 -57.93 33.31
N ASP A 383 13.86 -57.46 33.28
CA ASP A 383 13.35 -56.41 32.38
C ASP A 383 12.24 -55.65 33.15
N THR A 384 12.62 -54.53 33.75
CA THR A 384 11.85 -53.80 34.74
C THR A 384 10.78 -52.90 34.12
N ASP A 385 10.89 -52.44 32.89
CA ASP A 385 9.84 -51.60 32.29
C ASP A 385 9.05 -52.29 31.17
N GLY A 386 9.51 -53.44 30.70
CA GLY A 386 8.83 -54.32 29.76
C GLY A 386 8.95 -53.86 28.31
N ASP A 387 10.04 -53.21 27.94
CA ASP A 387 10.31 -52.72 26.59
C ASP A 387 10.90 -53.79 25.66
N GLY A 388 11.60 -54.77 26.24
CA GLY A 388 12.25 -55.88 25.54
C GLY A 388 13.77 -55.94 25.70
N LEU A 389 14.40 -55.00 26.41
CA LEU A 389 15.82 -55.00 26.79
C LEU A 389 15.97 -55.38 28.27
N ASP A 390 17.06 -56.07 28.64
CA ASP A 390 17.24 -56.55 30.02
C ASP A 390 17.95 -55.47 30.88
N ASP A 391 17.59 -55.26 32.17
CA ASP A 391 18.08 -54.13 33.01
C ASP A 391 19.62 -54.08 33.08
N GLY A 392 20.25 -55.26 33.16
CA GLY A 392 21.70 -55.41 33.11
C GLY A 392 22.34 -54.92 31.80
N LEU A 393 21.71 -55.13 30.65
CA LEU A 393 22.18 -54.61 29.35
C LEU A 393 21.98 -53.10 29.26
N GLU A 394 20.89 -52.58 29.80
CA GLU A 394 20.61 -51.16 29.82
C GLU A 394 21.62 -50.40 30.70
N TYR A 395 21.89 -50.91 31.91
CA TYR A 395 22.80 -50.25 32.84
C TYR A 395 24.28 -50.44 32.49
N THR A 396 24.68 -51.64 32.04
CA THR A 396 26.11 -51.98 31.83
C THR A 396 26.53 -52.03 30.36
N GLY A 397 25.57 -52.06 29.45
CA GLY A 397 25.81 -52.09 28.00
C GLY A 397 26.35 -50.76 27.47
N PRO A 398 26.91 -50.77 26.25
CA PRO A 398 27.43 -49.56 25.62
C PRO A 398 26.33 -48.57 25.20
N THR A 399 25.09 -49.04 24.97
CA THR A 399 23.96 -48.15 24.69
C THR A 399 23.57 -47.37 25.93
N GLY A 400 23.34 -47.97 27.11
CA GLY A 400 23.25 -47.20 28.37
C GLY A 400 21.90 -46.50 28.61
N THR A 401 20.78 -47.21 28.46
CA THR A 401 19.39 -46.73 28.65
C THR A 401 18.95 -46.78 30.14
N ASP A 402 17.80 -46.18 30.50
CA ASP A 402 17.27 -46.24 31.88
C ASP A 402 16.33 -47.46 32.04
N PRO A 403 16.73 -48.48 32.81
CA PRO A 403 15.99 -49.75 32.95
C PRO A 403 14.61 -49.67 33.65
N ARG A 404 14.12 -48.46 33.88
CA ARG A 404 12.80 -48.20 34.46
C ARG A 404 11.93 -47.37 33.52
N GLN A 405 12.45 -47.01 32.36
CA GLN A 405 11.78 -46.21 31.34
C GLN A 405 11.78 -47.00 30.04
N ARG A 406 10.58 -47.46 29.67
CA ARG A 406 10.32 -48.25 28.46
C ARG A 406 10.69 -47.56 27.11
N ASP A 407 11.21 -46.34 27.20
CA ASP A 407 11.40 -45.34 26.16
C ASP A 407 12.21 -44.23 26.86
N THR A 408 13.53 -44.35 26.77
CA THR A 408 14.51 -43.59 27.57
C THR A 408 14.56 -42.12 27.16
N ASP A 409 14.48 -41.83 25.86
CA ASP A 409 14.54 -40.48 25.32
C ASP A 409 13.17 -39.85 25.04
N ARG A 410 12.10 -40.66 25.07
CA ARG A 410 10.69 -40.26 25.03
C ARG A 410 10.21 -39.76 23.67
N ASP A 411 10.79 -40.26 22.59
CA ASP A 411 10.33 -40.00 21.23
C ASP A 411 9.08 -40.83 20.86
N GLY A 412 8.80 -41.91 21.61
CA GLY A 412 7.67 -42.80 21.43
C GLY A 412 8.02 -44.17 20.85
N ILE A 413 9.27 -44.40 20.47
CA ILE A 413 9.83 -45.72 20.13
C ILE A 413 10.40 -46.34 21.42
N PRO A 414 10.11 -47.60 21.74
CA PRO A 414 10.69 -48.27 22.91
C PRO A 414 12.14 -48.68 22.64
N ASP A 415 13.03 -48.55 23.63
CA ASP A 415 14.47 -48.83 23.49
C ASP A 415 14.73 -50.23 22.89
N GLY A 416 14.00 -51.24 23.33
CA GLY A 416 14.09 -52.61 22.81
C GLY A 416 13.58 -52.83 21.36
N LEU A 417 12.93 -51.85 20.72
CA LEU A 417 12.63 -51.86 19.27
C LEU A 417 13.71 -51.17 18.44
N GLU A 418 14.40 -50.20 19.03
CA GLU A 418 15.53 -49.50 18.41
C GLU A 418 16.78 -50.38 18.40
N ASP A 419 16.96 -51.19 19.44
CA ASP A 419 17.91 -52.31 19.46
C ASP A 419 17.25 -53.57 18.87
N ALA A 420 17.17 -53.63 17.54
CA ALA A 420 16.41 -54.64 16.82
C ALA A 420 16.92 -56.08 17.05
N ASP A 421 18.18 -56.26 17.47
CA ASP A 421 18.77 -57.56 17.78
C ASP A 421 18.97 -57.85 19.29
N GLN A 422 18.68 -56.86 20.13
CA GLN A 422 18.60 -56.92 21.60
C GLN A 422 19.93 -57.32 22.24
N ASP A 423 21.05 -56.82 21.70
CA ASP A 423 22.40 -57.11 22.20
C ASP A 423 23.01 -55.98 23.06
N GLY A 424 22.27 -54.88 23.22
CA GLY A 424 22.63 -53.70 24.00
C GLY A 424 23.64 -52.80 23.28
N VAL A 425 23.79 -52.93 21.95
CA VAL A 425 24.72 -52.15 21.12
C VAL A 425 23.99 -51.55 19.93
N ARG A 426 24.11 -50.23 19.75
CA ARG A 426 23.63 -49.58 18.52
C ARG A 426 24.40 -50.06 17.27
N ASP A 427 23.68 -50.66 16.33
CA ASP A 427 24.17 -51.12 15.05
C ASP A 427 23.85 -50.17 13.87
N PRO A 428 24.56 -50.28 12.73
CA PRO A 428 24.24 -49.46 11.55
C PRO A 428 22.85 -49.78 10.99
N GLY A 429 21.98 -48.77 10.97
CA GLY A 429 20.58 -48.90 10.55
C GLY A 429 19.59 -48.91 11.71
N GLU A 430 20.07 -48.72 12.95
CA GLU A 430 19.28 -48.52 14.16
C GLU A 430 19.35 -47.06 14.62
N THR A 431 18.23 -46.57 15.15
CA THR A 431 18.12 -45.32 15.91
C THR A 431 18.87 -45.44 17.25
N ASP A 432 19.16 -44.32 17.89
CA ASP A 432 19.86 -44.27 19.17
C ASP A 432 18.82 -44.06 20.29
N PRO A 433 18.50 -45.08 21.12
CA PRO A 433 17.40 -45.03 22.10
C PRO A 433 17.62 -44.09 23.30
N ARG A 434 18.61 -43.21 23.21
CA ARG A 434 18.89 -42.15 24.19
C ARG A 434 18.85 -40.77 23.58
N ARG A 435 18.53 -40.69 22.31
CA ARG A 435 18.53 -39.48 21.54
C ARG A 435 17.27 -39.51 20.68
N ALA A 436 16.28 -38.77 21.18
CA ALA A 436 14.94 -38.73 20.59
C ALA A 436 14.91 -38.39 19.09
N ASP A 437 15.98 -37.79 18.57
CA ASP A 437 16.22 -37.44 17.16
C ASP A 437 17.63 -37.99 16.83
N SER A 438 17.73 -39.03 15.99
CA SER A 438 18.91 -39.87 15.75
C SER A 438 19.89 -39.37 14.69
N ASP A 439 19.50 -38.45 13.82
CA ASP A 439 20.38 -37.81 12.84
C ASP A 439 20.65 -36.33 13.09
N GLY A 440 19.81 -35.68 13.89
CA GLY A 440 20.02 -34.36 14.48
C GLY A 440 19.38 -33.21 13.69
N ASP A 441 18.35 -33.47 12.89
CA ASP A 441 17.65 -32.46 12.09
C ASP A 441 16.52 -31.72 12.83
N GLY A 442 16.17 -32.16 14.03
CA GLY A 442 15.10 -31.59 14.85
C GLY A 442 13.77 -32.35 14.83
N LEU A 443 13.61 -33.39 13.98
CA LEU A 443 12.47 -34.31 14.04
C LEU A 443 12.78 -35.52 14.92
N PRO A 444 11.93 -35.82 15.91
CA PRO A 444 12.06 -37.04 16.69
C PRO A 444 11.81 -38.31 15.86
N ASP A 445 12.61 -39.36 16.08
CA ASP A 445 12.53 -40.62 15.32
C ASP A 445 11.13 -41.23 15.37
N GLY A 446 10.45 -41.14 16.52
CA GLY A 446 9.08 -41.62 16.70
C GLY A 446 7.96 -40.81 16.01
N LEU A 447 8.27 -39.66 15.41
CA LEU A 447 7.39 -38.92 14.50
C LEU A 447 7.65 -39.31 13.05
N GLU A 448 8.91 -39.46 12.68
CA GLU A 448 9.33 -39.93 11.37
C GLU A 448 8.89 -41.38 11.11
N ASP A 449 9.03 -42.27 12.10
CA ASP A 449 8.40 -43.59 12.16
C ASP A 449 6.96 -43.47 12.66
N ALA A 450 6.07 -42.95 11.81
CA ALA A 450 4.69 -42.62 12.16
C ALA A 450 3.88 -43.79 12.76
N ASP A 451 4.24 -45.05 12.46
CA ASP A 451 3.59 -46.23 13.04
C ASP A 451 4.35 -46.88 14.22
N ARG A 452 5.57 -46.38 14.51
CA ARG A 452 6.43 -46.68 15.67
C ARG A 452 6.78 -48.15 15.77
N ASN A 453 7.09 -48.74 14.63
CA ASN A 453 7.41 -50.16 14.53
C ASN A 453 8.92 -50.45 14.49
N GLY A 454 9.76 -49.40 14.48
CA GLY A 454 11.22 -49.43 14.36
C GLY A 454 11.72 -49.66 12.93
N VAL A 455 10.90 -49.40 11.90
CA VAL A 455 11.24 -49.64 10.49
C VAL A 455 10.67 -48.56 9.59
N ARG A 456 11.54 -47.93 8.81
CA ARG A 456 11.15 -46.99 7.75
C ARG A 456 10.22 -47.63 6.70
N ASP A 457 9.04 -47.05 6.54
CA ASP A 457 8.04 -47.39 5.53
C ASP A 457 7.90 -46.34 4.40
N PRO A 458 7.32 -46.69 3.24
CA PRO A 458 7.10 -45.74 2.16
C PRO A 458 6.07 -44.67 2.53
N GLY A 459 6.50 -43.40 2.57
CA GLY A 459 5.67 -42.25 2.93
C GLY A 459 6.13 -41.55 4.21
N GLU A 460 7.09 -42.15 4.91
CA GLU A 460 7.79 -41.62 6.07
C GLU A 460 9.12 -40.98 5.65
N THR A 461 9.59 -40.03 6.46
CA THR A 461 10.97 -39.53 6.50
C THR A 461 11.91 -40.62 7.05
N ASP A 462 13.22 -40.38 7.06
CA ASP A 462 14.22 -41.39 7.39
C ASP A 462 15.01 -40.96 8.65
N PRO A 463 14.75 -41.53 9.84
CA PRO A 463 15.33 -41.10 11.13
C PRO A 463 16.85 -41.20 11.28
N LEU A 464 17.54 -41.58 10.21
CA LEU A 464 18.98 -41.75 10.15
C LEU A 464 19.60 -40.90 9.03
N ASN A 465 18.82 -40.03 8.40
CA ASN A 465 19.21 -39.19 7.31
C ASN A 465 18.49 -37.83 7.40
N PRO A 466 19.23 -36.77 7.80
CA PRO A 466 18.65 -35.49 8.22
C PRO A 466 18.06 -34.65 7.08
N ASP A 467 17.98 -35.19 5.86
CA ASP A 467 17.54 -34.54 4.61
C ASP A 467 17.05 -35.66 3.68
N THR A 468 15.80 -36.09 3.88
CA THR A 468 15.18 -37.29 3.31
C THR A 468 15.14 -37.26 1.78
N ASP A 469 14.92 -36.09 1.19
CA ASP A 469 14.77 -35.94 -0.25
C ASP A 469 16.01 -35.40 -0.98
N GLY A 470 16.97 -34.87 -0.24
CA GLY A 470 18.31 -34.49 -0.69
C GLY A 470 18.38 -33.10 -1.32
N ASP A 471 17.53 -32.17 -0.93
CA ASP A 471 17.40 -30.85 -1.56
C ASP A 471 18.24 -29.75 -0.89
N GLY A 472 18.68 -30.00 0.35
CA GLY A 472 19.53 -29.11 1.13
C GLY A 472 18.85 -28.43 2.31
N LEU A 473 17.55 -28.61 2.53
CA LEU A 473 16.88 -28.40 3.82
C LEU A 473 16.96 -29.69 4.65
N GLU A 474 16.95 -29.52 5.96
CA GLU A 474 16.90 -30.64 6.89
C GLU A 474 15.43 -30.93 7.25
N ASP A 475 15.01 -32.20 7.43
CA ASP A 475 13.58 -32.53 7.51
C ASP A 475 12.85 -31.75 8.64
N GLY A 476 13.52 -31.53 9.77
CA GLY A 476 12.99 -30.72 10.88
C GLY A 476 13.02 -29.20 10.70
N VAL A 477 13.69 -28.71 9.66
CA VAL A 477 13.53 -27.31 9.20
C VAL A 477 12.26 -27.18 8.36
N GLU A 478 11.91 -28.24 7.62
CA GLU A 478 10.76 -28.27 6.74
C GLU A 478 9.44 -28.47 7.51
N ASP A 479 9.44 -29.31 8.55
CA ASP A 479 8.35 -29.48 9.52
C ASP A 479 8.64 -28.67 10.80
N LEU A 480 8.38 -27.36 10.74
CA LEU A 480 8.80 -26.39 11.75
C LEU A 480 8.12 -26.61 13.11
N ASP A 481 6.87 -27.08 13.10
CA ASP A 481 6.13 -27.35 14.33
C ASP A 481 6.33 -28.78 14.87
N ALA A 482 7.05 -29.61 14.11
CA ALA A 482 7.44 -30.98 14.41
C ALA A 482 6.24 -31.85 14.77
N ASP A 483 5.17 -31.77 13.97
CA ASP A 483 3.96 -32.57 14.13
C ASP A 483 3.84 -33.75 13.15
N GLY A 484 4.73 -33.81 12.15
CA GLY A 484 4.82 -34.86 11.15
C GLY A 484 3.83 -34.73 9.98
N GLU A 485 3.05 -33.66 9.92
CA GLU A 485 2.23 -33.28 8.77
C GLU A 485 2.92 -32.16 7.97
N VAL A 486 2.40 -31.84 6.79
CA VAL A 486 2.89 -30.69 6.00
C VAL A 486 1.83 -29.62 6.09
N ASP A 487 2.10 -28.59 6.89
CA ASP A 487 1.18 -27.49 7.13
C ASP A 487 1.34 -26.32 6.14
N PRO A 488 0.34 -25.42 6.05
CA PRO A 488 0.47 -24.24 5.19
C PRO A 488 1.65 -23.34 5.62
N GLY A 489 2.63 -23.20 4.73
CA GLY A 489 3.85 -22.42 4.95
C GLY A 489 5.10 -23.27 5.23
N GLU A 490 4.93 -24.58 5.39
CA GLU A 490 6.01 -25.57 5.51
C GLU A 490 6.35 -26.20 4.16
N THR A 491 7.57 -26.71 4.03
CA THR A 491 7.98 -27.52 2.88
C THR A 491 7.75 -29.01 3.13
N ASP A 492 7.60 -29.82 2.09
CA ASP A 492 7.36 -31.26 2.23
C ASP A 492 8.69 -32.02 2.26
N PRO A 493 9.17 -32.52 3.41
CA PRO A 493 10.51 -33.13 3.58
C PRO A 493 10.74 -34.43 2.79
N ARG A 494 9.74 -34.84 2.00
CA ARG A 494 9.81 -36.03 1.13
C ARG A 494 9.88 -35.62 -0.34
N ARG A 495 9.92 -34.32 -0.62
CA ARG A 495 9.82 -33.76 -1.95
C ARG A 495 10.60 -32.44 -2.09
N ALA A 496 11.79 -32.61 -2.67
CA ALA A 496 12.78 -31.61 -3.05
C ALA A 496 12.36 -30.42 -3.96
N ASP A 497 11.08 -30.08 -4.08
CA ASP A 497 10.50 -28.99 -4.89
C ASP A 497 9.01 -28.90 -4.48
N THR A 498 8.72 -28.22 -3.37
CA THR A 498 7.43 -28.16 -2.67
C THR A 498 6.37 -27.38 -3.40
N ASP A 499 6.75 -26.44 -4.25
CA ASP A 499 5.79 -25.70 -5.05
C ASP A 499 5.70 -26.25 -6.50
N GLY A 500 6.73 -26.91 -7.02
CA GLY A 500 6.81 -27.40 -8.40
C GLY A 500 7.28 -26.35 -9.42
N GLY A 501 7.93 -25.26 -8.98
CA GLY A 501 8.48 -24.17 -9.78
C GLY A 501 9.77 -24.57 -10.53
N GLY A 502 10.49 -25.54 -9.98
CA GLY A 502 11.61 -26.22 -10.63
C GLY A 502 13.00 -25.85 -10.11
N GLU A 503 13.12 -25.00 -9.10
CA GLU A 503 14.23 -25.09 -8.15
C GLU A 503 13.87 -25.92 -6.91
N PRO A 504 14.87 -26.49 -6.19
CA PRO A 504 14.64 -27.16 -4.92
C PRO A 504 14.52 -26.18 -3.75
N ASP A 505 13.73 -26.53 -2.75
CA ASP A 505 13.38 -25.68 -1.60
C ASP A 505 14.64 -25.18 -0.87
N GLY A 506 15.62 -26.06 -0.66
CA GLY A 506 16.92 -25.69 -0.07
C GLY A 506 17.74 -24.69 -0.87
N ALA A 507 17.58 -24.65 -2.20
CA ALA A 507 18.23 -23.66 -3.05
C ALA A 507 17.53 -22.28 -2.99
N GLU A 508 16.22 -22.27 -2.79
CA GLU A 508 15.42 -21.06 -2.65
C GLU A 508 15.71 -20.41 -1.29
N VAL A 509 15.61 -21.16 -0.20
CA VAL A 509 15.94 -20.67 1.15
C VAL A 509 17.37 -20.12 1.22
N ALA A 510 18.35 -20.83 0.65
CA ALA A 510 19.75 -20.36 0.60
C ALA A 510 19.94 -19.08 -0.22
N ALA A 511 19.01 -18.78 -1.13
CA ALA A 511 18.99 -17.56 -1.93
C ALA A 511 18.09 -16.46 -1.32
N GLY A 512 17.48 -16.70 -0.15
CA GLY A 512 16.56 -15.77 0.52
C GLY A 512 15.19 -15.70 -0.14
N ARG A 513 14.74 -16.79 -0.74
CA ARG A 513 13.50 -16.91 -1.52
C ARG A 513 12.50 -17.87 -0.88
N ASN A 514 11.23 -17.75 -1.21
CA ASN A 514 10.13 -18.50 -0.61
C ASN A 514 9.86 -19.84 -1.33
N PRO A 515 10.22 -21.00 -0.75
CA PRO A 515 10.11 -22.32 -1.39
C PRO A 515 8.67 -22.84 -1.57
N ASN A 516 7.69 -22.09 -1.09
CA ASN A 516 6.27 -22.39 -1.26
C ASN A 516 5.62 -21.59 -2.40
N VAL A 517 6.37 -20.71 -3.07
CA VAL A 517 5.87 -19.74 -4.05
C VAL A 517 6.60 -19.86 -5.38
N ARG A 518 5.86 -20.41 -6.36
CA ARG A 518 6.41 -20.72 -7.70
C ARG A 518 7.00 -19.55 -8.46
N LEU A 519 6.67 -18.31 -8.08
CA LEU A 519 7.02 -17.10 -8.81
C LEU A 519 8.37 -16.51 -8.35
N ASP A 520 8.83 -16.83 -7.13
CA ASP A 520 10.13 -16.37 -6.62
C ASP A 520 11.31 -17.19 -7.18
N ASP A 521 11.01 -18.27 -7.89
CA ASP A 521 12.00 -19.13 -8.51
C ASP A 521 12.89 -18.41 -9.53
N ALA A 522 14.21 -18.72 -9.55
CA ALA A 522 15.20 -17.95 -10.29
C ALA A 522 15.13 -18.14 -11.80
N LEU A 523 14.13 -17.52 -12.43
CA LEU A 523 14.09 -17.19 -13.85
C LEU A 523 13.70 -15.72 -14.01
N PRO A 524 14.63 -14.82 -14.41
CA PRO A 524 14.25 -13.46 -14.73
C PRO A 524 13.42 -13.45 -16.02
N PHE A 525 12.37 -12.64 -16.06
CA PHE A 525 11.40 -12.43 -17.16
C PHE A 525 10.22 -13.41 -17.24
N VAL A 526 9.64 -13.78 -16.11
CA VAL A 526 8.25 -14.28 -16.12
C VAL A 526 7.35 -13.08 -15.85
N ASP A 527 6.44 -12.88 -16.80
CA ASP A 527 5.26 -12.03 -16.75
C ASP A 527 4.16 -13.09 -16.95
N ILE A 528 3.67 -13.62 -15.83
CA ILE A 528 2.90 -14.87 -15.81
C ILE A 528 1.49 -14.69 -16.37
N ASP A 529 0.94 -13.48 -16.25
CA ASP A 529 -0.42 -13.14 -16.62
C ASP A 529 -0.51 -12.32 -17.93
N SER A 530 0.64 -11.83 -18.42
CA SER A 530 0.84 -11.15 -19.71
C SER A 530 0.25 -9.74 -19.79
N ASP A 531 0.26 -9.00 -18.68
CA ASP A 531 -0.23 -7.63 -18.55
C ASP A 531 0.83 -6.58 -18.98
N GLY A 532 2.12 -6.93 -18.91
CA GLY A 532 3.24 -6.07 -19.27
C GLY A 532 4.16 -5.69 -18.10
N LEU A 533 3.76 -5.96 -16.86
CA LEU A 533 4.63 -5.95 -15.70
C LEU A 533 5.25 -7.34 -15.54
N ALA A 534 6.48 -7.39 -15.02
CA ALA A 534 7.04 -8.66 -14.60
C ALA A 534 6.62 -8.97 -13.18
N ASP A 535 6.50 -10.25 -12.82
CA ASP A 535 6.01 -10.66 -11.49
C ASP A 535 6.78 -9.99 -10.31
N TRP A 536 8.05 -9.63 -10.49
CA TRP A 536 8.88 -8.93 -9.47
C TRP A 536 8.68 -7.40 -9.41
N GLU A 537 8.07 -6.81 -10.43
CA GLU A 537 7.61 -5.41 -10.46
C GLU A 537 6.24 -5.29 -9.79
N GLU A 538 5.47 -6.37 -9.78
CA GLU A 538 4.12 -6.46 -9.19
C GLU A 538 4.14 -6.86 -7.72
N ASP A 539 4.98 -7.84 -7.36
CA ASP A 539 5.23 -8.33 -6.01
C ASP A 539 6.66 -7.94 -5.59
N LEU A 540 6.79 -6.73 -5.05
CA LEU A 540 8.09 -6.07 -4.85
C LEU A 540 8.87 -6.74 -3.73
N ASP A 541 8.18 -7.21 -2.70
CA ASP A 541 8.78 -7.89 -1.55
C ASP A 541 8.83 -9.43 -1.68
N ARG A 542 8.14 -9.97 -2.70
CA ARG A 542 8.15 -11.37 -3.12
C ARG A 542 7.53 -12.33 -2.12
N ASP A 543 6.59 -11.84 -1.32
CA ASP A 543 5.90 -12.66 -0.35
C ASP A 543 4.67 -13.39 -0.93
N GLY A 544 4.27 -13.04 -2.16
CA GLY A 544 3.12 -13.60 -2.88
C GLY A 544 1.76 -13.10 -2.37
N ILE A 545 1.75 -12.04 -1.58
CA ILE A 545 0.59 -11.32 -1.07
C ILE A 545 0.57 -9.96 -1.75
N VAL A 546 -0.62 -9.45 -2.06
CA VAL A 546 -0.78 -8.17 -2.74
C VAL A 546 -0.89 -7.08 -1.68
N ASP A 547 0.24 -6.48 -1.30
CA ASP A 547 0.34 -5.45 -0.26
C ASP A 547 0.13 -4.02 -0.81
N ASP A 548 0.10 -3.01 0.07
CA ASP A 548 -0.13 -1.62 -0.33
C ASP A 548 1.00 -1.13 -1.28
N GLY A 549 0.65 -0.88 -2.54
CA GLY A 549 1.59 -0.49 -3.61
C GLY A 549 1.96 -1.61 -4.59
N GLU A 550 1.36 -2.79 -4.45
CA GLU A 550 1.61 -3.97 -5.28
C GLU A 550 0.40 -4.37 -6.13
N THR A 551 0.62 -5.09 -7.22
CA THR A 551 -0.42 -5.67 -8.08
C THR A 551 -0.39 -7.19 -7.98
N ASP A 552 -1.46 -7.88 -8.36
CA ASP A 552 -1.53 -9.35 -8.30
C ASP A 552 -0.84 -9.95 -9.54
N PRO A 553 0.37 -10.51 -9.42
CA PRO A 553 1.11 -11.02 -10.58
C PRO A 553 0.36 -12.14 -11.31
N ALA A 554 -0.65 -12.78 -10.71
CA ALA A 554 -1.43 -13.82 -11.37
C ALA A 554 -2.71 -13.29 -12.06
N ARG A 555 -3.00 -11.99 -11.97
CA ARG A 555 -4.22 -11.37 -12.49
C ARG A 555 -3.83 -10.10 -13.27
N PRO A 556 -4.09 -10.06 -14.59
CA PRO A 556 -3.66 -8.95 -15.43
C PRO A 556 -4.32 -7.59 -15.13
N ASP A 557 -5.20 -7.54 -14.14
CA ASP A 557 -6.18 -6.50 -13.84
C ASP A 557 -6.61 -6.78 -12.38
N THR A 558 -5.95 -6.08 -11.46
CA THR A 558 -5.96 -6.31 -10.02
C THR A 558 -7.27 -5.84 -9.39
N ASP A 559 -7.78 -4.70 -9.78
CA ASP A 559 -9.01 -4.11 -9.23
C ASP A 559 -10.29 -4.53 -9.98
N GLY A 560 -10.16 -5.01 -11.21
CA GLY A 560 -11.23 -5.56 -12.04
C GLY A 560 -12.03 -4.51 -12.83
N ASP A 561 -11.47 -3.33 -13.09
CA ASP A 561 -12.16 -2.24 -13.79
C ASP A 561 -12.14 -2.41 -15.33
N GLY A 562 -11.15 -3.15 -15.84
CA GLY A 562 -10.96 -3.46 -17.25
C GLY A 562 -9.58 -3.07 -17.81
N ILE A 563 -8.86 -2.13 -17.19
CA ILE A 563 -7.52 -1.72 -17.61
C ILE A 563 -6.50 -2.71 -17.03
N PRO A 564 -5.50 -3.17 -17.81
CA PRO A 564 -4.48 -4.05 -17.26
C PRO A 564 -3.49 -3.31 -16.36
N ASP A 565 -3.03 -3.94 -15.28
CA ASP A 565 -2.12 -3.33 -14.29
C ASP A 565 -0.88 -2.70 -14.96
N GLY A 566 -0.27 -3.39 -15.93
CA GLY A 566 0.85 -2.83 -16.70
C GLY A 566 0.52 -1.66 -17.62
N VAL A 567 -0.73 -1.50 -18.05
CA VAL A 567 -1.21 -0.30 -18.73
C VAL A 567 -1.39 0.84 -17.74
N GLU A 568 -1.92 0.57 -16.56
CA GLU A 568 -2.10 1.58 -15.51
C GLU A 568 -0.76 2.11 -14.98
N VAL A 569 0.22 1.22 -14.80
CA VAL A 569 1.55 1.60 -14.28
C VAL A 569 2.47 2.20 -15.35
N LEU A 570 2.44 1.71 -16.59
CA LEU A 570 3.39 2.12 -17.65
C LEU A 570 2.76 2.96 -18.76
N GLY A 571 1.45 3.18 -18.71
CA GLY A 571 0.67 3.92 -19.70
C GLY A 571 1.01 5.41 -19.77
N ALA A 572 0.43 6.10 -20.74
CA ALA A 572 0.65 7.53 -20.91
C ALA A 572 -0.11 8.37 -19.86
N ASN A 573 -1.20 7.81 -19.32
CA ASN A 573 -2.01 8.40 -18.27
C ASN A 573 -2.18 7.40 -17.10
N PRO A 574 -1.22 7.36 -16.15
CA PRO A 574 -1.21 6.35 -15.11
C PRO A 574 -2.37 6.47 -14.11
N THR A 575 -3.08 5.37 -13.90
CA THR A 575 -4.15 5.19 -12.90
C THR A 575 -3.68 4.31 -11.75
N ASP A 576 -4.46 4.20 -10.66
CA ASP A 576 -4.13 3.29 -9.56
C ASP A 576 -4.69 1.89 -9.84
N PRO A 577 -3.85 0.87 -10.12
CA PRO A 577 -4.31 -0.49 -10.48
C PRO A 577 -5.03 -1.26 -9.36
N ARG A 578 -5.27 -0.59 -8.23
CA ARG A 578 -5.99 -1.12 -7.06
C ARG A 578 -7.28 -0.36 -6.79
N ASP A 579 -7.56 0.73 -7.50
CA ASP A 579 -8.74 1.57 -7.29
C ASP A 579 -9.50 1.79 -8.59
N THR A 580 -10.67 1.17 -8.67
CA THR A 580 -11.52 1.16 -9.88
C THR A 580 -12.06 2.53 -10.31
N ASP A 581 -11.74 3.61 -9.60
CA ASP A 581 -12.25 4.98 -9.75
C ASP A 581 -11.18 5.93 -9.15
N THR A 582 -10.07 6.10 -9.87
CA THR A 582 -8.84 6.76 -9.39
C THR A 582 -9.07 8.18 -8.89
N ASP A 583 -9.97 8.94 -9.53
CA ASP A 583 -10.25 10.33 -9.19
C ASP A 583 -11.47 10.53 -8.26
N GLY A 584 -12.24 9.45 -8.01
CA GLY A 584 -13.39 9.40 -7.12
C GLY A 584 -14.59 10.19 -7.62
N ASP A 585 -14.77 10.31 -8.93
CA ASP A 585 -15.86 11.04 -9.56
C ASP A 585 -17.14 10.20 -9.72
N GLY A 586 -16.98 8.88 -9.72
CA GLY A 586 -18.04 7.87 -9.78
C GLY A 586 -18.27 7.22 -11.15
N LEU A 587 -17.51 7.60 -12.17
CA LEU A 587 -17.18 6.78 -13.33
C LEU A 587 -16.01 5.83 -12.94
N ILE A 588 -15.70 4.83 -13.75
CA ILE A 588 -14.60 3.89 -13.44
C ILE A 588 -13.55 4.03 -14.52
N ASP A 589 -12.27 3.83 -14.20
CA ASP A 589 -11.19 4.20 -15.12
C ASP A 589 -11.33 3.47 -16.48
N GLY A 590 -11.67 2.19 -16.49
CA GLY A 590 -11.93 1.42 -17.72
C GLY A 590 -13.19 1.80 -18.51
N ASN A 591 -14.07 2.64 -17.97
CA ASN A 591 -15.15 3.28 -18.74
C ASN A 591 -14.69 4.59 -19.38
N GLU A 592 -13.73 5.24 -18.76
CA GLU A 592 -13.14 6.52 -19.18
C GLU A 592 -12.12 6.26 -20.30
N ASP A 593 -11.18 5.34 -20.09
CA ASP A 593 -10.36 4.72 -21.13
C ASP A 593 -11.08 3.48 -21.68
N ARG A 594 -11.83 3.65 -22.77
CA ARG A 594 -12.78 2.64 -23.28
C ARG A 594 -12.11 1.58 -24.14
N ASP A 595 -10.89 1.83 -24.61
CA ASP A 595 -10.12 0.85 -25.37
C ASP A 595 -8.94 0.23 -24.60
N HIS A 596 -8.75 0.70 -23.37
CA HIS A 596 -7.92 0.13 -22.30
C HIS A 596 -6.44 0.16 -22.68
N ASP A 597 -6.01 1.26 -23.31
CA ASP A 597 -4.66 1.46 -23.81
C ASP A 597 -3.82 2.48 -23.03
N GLY A 598 -4.44 3.13 -22.03
CA GLY A 598 -3.82 4.08 -21.12
C GLY A 598 -3.52 5.44 -21.75
N GLU A 599 -4.07 5.74 -22.93
CA GLU A 599 -4.06 7.08 -23.55
C GLU A 599 -5.47 7.69 -23.50
N VAL A 600 -5.58 8.99 -23.19
CA VAL A 600 -6.88 9.70 -23.25
C VAL A 600 -7.19 10.04 -24.71
N ASP A 601 -8.11 9.30 -25.32
CA ASP A 601 -8.42 9.37 -26.74
C ASP A 601 -9.64 10.29 -27.03
N PRO A 602 -9.86 10.77 -28.28
CA PRO A 602 -10.99 11.66 -28.55
C PRO A 602 -12.37 11.00 -28.30
N GLY A 603 -13.11 11.52 -27.31
CA GLY A 603 -14.41 11.00 -26.87
C GLY A 603 -14.32 10.03 -25.68
N GLU A 604 -13.17 10.07 -25.00
CA GLU A 604 -12.89 9.50 -23.68
C GLU A 604 -12.64 10.65 -22.69
N THR A 605 -12.82 10.34 -21.42
CA THR A 605 -12.50 11.23 -20.29
C THR A 605 -11.17 10.81 -19.67
N ASP A 606 -10.55 11.69 -18.89
CA ASP A 606 -9.28 11.43 -18.22
C ASP A 606 -9.55 10.81 -16.84
N PRO A 607 -9.26 9.52 -16.62
CA PRO A 607 -9.54 8.83 -15.35
C PRO A 607 -8.85 9.42 -14.11
N THR A 608 -7.89 10.32 -14.30
CA THR A 608 -7.15 10.97 -13.21
C THR A 608 -7.74 12.33 -12.82
N LEU A 609 -8.76 12.79 -13.55
CA LEU A 609 -9.34 14.12 -13.42
C LEU A 609 -10.85 14.06 -13.21
N ARG A 610 -11.26 14.42 -11.99
CA ARG A 610 -12.67 14.51 -11.54
C ARG A 610 -13.59 15.44 -12.35
N ASP A 611 -13.09 16.10 -13.38
CA ASP A 611 -13.71 17.14 -14.21
C ASP A 611 -12.79 17.30 -15.43
N SER A 612 -12.98 16.43 -16.43
CA SER A 612 -12.07 16.30 -17.58
C SER A 612 -12.09 17.52 -18.49
N ASP A 613 -13.23 18.19 -18.61
CA ASP A 613 -13.42 19.30 -19.54
C ASP A 613 -13.36 20.70 -18.88
N GLY A 614 -13.35 20.74 -17.55
CA GLY A 614 -13.10 21.92 -16.73
C GLY A 614 -14.33 22.81 -16.49
N ASP A 615 -15.55 22.32 -16.78
CA ASP A 615 -16.79 23.05 -16.59
C ASP A 615 -17.27 23.04 -15.11
N ARG A 616 -16.70 22.15 -14.29
CA ARG A 616 -16.95 21.91 -12.85
C ARG A 616 -18.22 21.14 -12.51
N LEU A 617 -18.78 20.43 -13.46
CA LEU A 617 -19.41 19.14 -13.25
C LEU A 617 -18.29 18.10 -13.14
N SER A 618 -18.63 16.90 -12.67
CA SER A 618 -17.70 15.79 -12.79
C SER A 618 -18.21 14.85 -13.85
N ASP A 619 -17.34 14.07 -14.44
CA ASP A 619 -17.65 13.20 -15.55
C ASP A 619 -18.76 12.21 -15.17
N GLY A 620 -18.71 11.65 -13.95
CA GLY A 620 -19.77 10.85 -13.36
C GLY A 620 -21.05 11.60 -12.93
N GLU A 621 -21.07 12.94 -12.88
CA GLU A 621 -22.31 13.75 -12.76
C GLU A 621 -23.01 13.91 -14.12
N GLU A 622 -22.25 13.89 -15.21
CA GLU A 622 -22.71 14.10 -16.58
C GLU A 622 -23.15 12.79 -17.24
N ASP A 623 -22.35 11.73 -17.09
CA ASP A 623 -22.70 10.35 -17.41
C ASP A 623 -23.52 9.73 -16.25
N GLN A 624 -24.83 9.98 -16.28
CA GLN A 624 -25.72 9.62 -15.17
C GLN A 624 -25.90 8.10 -15.01
N ASP A 625 -25.76 7.34 -16.08
CA ASP A 625 -25.89 5.89 -16.05
C ASP A 625 -24.55 5.14 -15.92
N ARG A 626 -23.43 5.89 -16.02
CA ARG A 626 -22.04 5.49 -15.75
C ARG A 626 -21.58 4.36 -16.67
N ASN A 627 -21.88 4.51 -17.95
CA ASN A 627 -21.53 3.52 -18.96
C ASN A 627 -20.35 3.94 -19.86
N GLY A 628 -19.80 5.13 -19.60
CA GLY A 628 -18.71 5.76 -20.34
C GLY A 628 -19.14 6.22 -21.73
N ARG A 629 -20.41 6.56 -21.96
CA ARG A 629 -20.90 7.03 -23.28
C ARG A 629 -21.97 8.09 -23.11
N LEU A 630 -21.91 9.09 -23.99
CA LEU A 630 -22.96 10.09 -24.14
C LEU A 630 -24.28 9.45 -24.65
N ASP A 631 -25.30 9.41 -23.79
CA ASP A 631 -26.65 8.97 -24.13
C ASP A 631 -27.67 10.13 -24.23
N ASP A 632 -28.83 9.84 -24.83
CA ASP A 632 -29.95 10.79 -24.98
C ASP A 632 -30.49 11.20 -23.59
N GLY A 633 -30.02 12.33 -23.07
CA GLY A 633 -30.34 12.71 -21.69
C GLY A 633 -29.21 13.43 -20.96
N GLU A 634 -27.99 13.24 -21.43
CA GLU A 634 -26.74 13.57 -20.74
C GLU A 634 -26.01 14.73 -21.43
N THR A 635 -25.07 15.33 -20.69
CA THR A 635 -24.07 16.26 -21.22
C THR A 635 -22.78 15.50 -21.51
N ASP A 636 -21.95 16.02 -22.42
CA ASP A 636 -20.73 15.37 -22.90
C ASP A 636 -19.57 15.70 -21.96
N PRO A 637 -19.10 14.77 -21.10
CA PRO A 637 -18.12 15.09 -20.07
C PRO A 637 -16.71 15.38 -20.58
N ALA A 638 -16.49 15.26 -21.90
CA ALA A 638 -15.26 15.67 -22.56
C ALA A 638 -15.39 17.04 -23.27
N ASN A 639 -16.51 17.74 -23.10
CA ASN A 639 -16.80 18.99 -23.80
C ASN A 639 -17.64 19.95 -22.94
N PRO A 640 -17.06 21.08 -22.48
CA PRO A 640 -17.66 21.92 -21.44
C PRO A 640 -18.89 22.73 -21.90
N ASP A 641 -19.26 22.64 -23.17
CA ASP A 641 -20.38 23.32 -23.85
C ASP A 641 -20.97 22.32 -24.85
N THR A 642 -21.86 21.46 -24.38
CA THR A 642 -22.36 20.27 -25.11
C THR A 642 -23.05 20.65 -26.42
N ASP A 643 -23.76 21.77 -26.48
CA ASP A 643 -24.51 22.19 -27.66
C ASP A 643 -23.85 23.29 -28.52
N GLY A 644 -22.72 23.83 -28.04
CA GLY A 644 -21.86 24.76 -28.76
C GLY A 644 -22.45 26.16 -28.91
N ASP A 645 -23.17 26.64 -27.91
CA ASP A 645 -23.83 27.94 -27.91
C ASP A 645 -23.02 29.06 -27.23
N GLY A 646 -22.03 28.67 -26.42
CA GLY A 646 -21.10 29.54 -25.70
C GLY A 646 -21.31 29.62 -24.18
N LEU A 647 -22.34 28.99 -23.62
CA LEU A 647 -22.50 28.76 -22.18
C LEU A 647 -21.94 27.39 -21.80
N ASP A 648 -21.40 27.28 -20.58
CA ASP A 648 -20.94 25.98 -20.07
C ASP A 648 -22.09 25.18 -19.44
N ASP A 649 -22.05 23.86 -19.55
CA ASP A 649 -23.16 22.97 -19.18
C ASP A 649 -23.56 23.16 -17.71
N ARG A 650 -22.57 23.32 -16.83
CA ARG A 650 -22.80 23.66 -15.42
C ARG A 650 -23.58 24.97 -15.23
N LEU A 651 -23.20 26.02 -15.96
CA LEU A 651 -23.83 27.33 -15.85
C LEU A 651 -25.29 27.23 -16.29
N GLU A 652 -25.58 26.52 -17.36
CA GLU A 652 -26.94 26.31 -17.86
C GLU A 652 -27.81 25.55 -16.85
N GLN A 653 -27.27 24.49 -16.25
CA GLN A 653 -27.98 23.71 -15.24
C GLN A 653 -28.19 24.45 -13.91
N ARG A 654 -27.24 25.31 -13.51
CA ARG A 654 -27.20 25.93 -12.16
C ARG A 654 -27.47 27.44 -12.15
N ALA A 655 -27.75 28.04 -13.30
CA ALA A 655 -28.10 29.45 -13.49
C ALA A 655 -29.36 29.89 -12.72
N GLU A 656 -29.55 31.21 -12.59
CA GLU A 656 -30.82 31.75 -12.08
C GLU A 656 -31.97 31.62 -13.09
N ASN A 657 -31.62 31.56 -14.39
CA ASN A 657 -32.51 31.26 -15.50
C ASN A 657 -31.93 30.09 -16.30
N PRO A 658 -32.21 28.83 -15.90
CA PRO A 658 -31.63 27.65 -16.55
C PRO A 658 -32.06 27.51 -18.00
N THR A 659 -31.10 27.18 -18.86
CA THR A 659 -31.24 26.78 -20.28
C THR A 659 -31.04 25.27 -20.41
N ASP A 660 -31.36 24.68 -21.56
CA ASP A 660 -31.13 23.25 -21.81
C ASP A 660 -29.75 23.07 -22.46
N PRO A 661 -28.75 22.50 -21.75
CA PRO A 661 -27.36 22.41 -22.23
C PRO A 661 -27.13 21.54 -23.46
N ARG A 662 -28.21 21.01 -24.04
CA ARG A 662 -28.19 20.16 -25.23
C ARG A 662 -28.93 20.84 -26.39
N ALA A 663 -29.40 22.07 -26.19
CA ALA A 663 -30.22 22.82 -27.12
C ALA A 663 -29.70 24.25 -27.26
N ARG A 664 -28.88 24.45 -28.30
CA ARG A 664 -28.22 25.71 -28.67
C ARG A 664 -29.08 26.98 -28.73
N ASP A 665 -30.40 26.87 -28.65
CA ASP A 665 -31.39 27.95 -28.68
C ASP A 665 -32.59 27.41 -27.88
N THR A 666 -32.57 27.61 -26.55
CA THR A 666 -33.50 26.98 -25.61
C THR A 666 -34.94 27.38 -25.90
N ASP A 667 -35.18 28.63 -26.28
CA ASP A 667 -36.52 29.10 -26.55
C ASP A 667 -36.93 28.98 -28.02
N GLY A 668 -36.01 28.86 -28.98
CA GLY A 668 -36.29 28.61 -30.39
C GLY A 668 -36.59 29.86 -31.22
N ASP A 669 -36.08 31.03 -30.82
CA ASP A 669 -36.34 32.30 -31.49
C ASP A 669 -35.32 32.67 -32.59
N GLY A 670 -34.22 31.92 -32.64
CA GLY A 670 -33.11 32.07 -33.58
C GLY A 670 -31.87 32.78 -33.03
N LEU A 671 -31.81 33.11 -31.74
CA LEU A 671 -30.59 33.50 -31.02
C LEU A 671 -30.08 32.34 -30.16
N PRO A 672 -28.77 32.06 -30.16
CA PRO A 672 -28.21 31.12 -29.20
C PRO A 672 -28.19 31.67 -27.77
N ASP A 673 -28.32 30.83 -26.75
CA ASP A 673 -28.47 31.28 -25.35
C ASP A 673 -27.21 32.03 -24.88
N GLY A 674 -26.02 31.56 -25.24
CA GLY A 674 -24.75 32.27 -24.99
C GLY A 674 -24.60 33.61 -25.73
N VAL A 675 -25.38 33.87 -26.78
CA VAL A 675 -25.46 35.21 -27.41
C VAL A 675 -26.38 36.13 -26.62
N GLU A 676 -27.43 35.58 -26.03
CA GLU A 676 -28.41 36.31 -25.23
C GLU A 676 -27.85 36.65 -23.84
N ASP A 677 -27.14 35.75 -23.18
CA ASP A 677 -26.30 36.01 -22.00
C ASP A 677 -24.88 36.43 -22.44
N ALA A 678 -24.77 37.63 -23.01
CA ALA A 678 -23.52 38.13 -23.58
C ALA A 678 -22.34 38.24 -22.58
N ASN A 679 -22.60 38.13 -21.27
CA ASN A 679 -21.57 38.17 -20.25
C ASN A 679 -21.34 36.84 -19.52
N LEU A 680 -22.03 35.78 -19.95
CA LEU A 680 -21.85 34.37 -19.56
C LEU A 680 -21.90 34.20 -18.04
N ASN A 681 -22.93 34.75 -17.40
CA ASN A 681 -23.07 34.72 -15.94
C ASN A 681 -24.32 33.97 -15.43
N GLY A 682 -25.10 33.40 -16.34
CA GLY A 682 -26.31 32.63 -16.07
C GLY A 682 -27.47 33.50 -15.57
N ARG A 683 -27.50 34.79 -15.92
CA ARG A 683 -28.54 35.74 -15.51
C ARG A 683 -28.89 36.67 -16.66
N VAL A 684 -30.16 37.10 -16.65
CA VAL A 684 -30.63 38.14 -17.57
C VAL A 684 -30.32 39.52 -17.01
N ASP A 685 -29.29 40.20 -17.55
CA ASP A 685 -28.86 41.54 -17.16
C ASP A 685 -29.51 42.68 -17.98
N GLU A 686 -29.31 43.92 -17.53
CA GLU A 686 -29.85 45.10 -18.22
C GLU A 686 -29.15 45.33 -19.57
N GLY A 687 -29.82 44.94 -20.66
CA GLY A 687 -29.32 45.09 -22.03
C GLY A 687 -29.25 43.77 -22.81
N GLU A 688 -29.57 42.65 -22.17
CA GLU A 688 -29.64 41.30 -22.73
C GLU A 688 -31.08 40.92 -23.05
N THR A 689 -31.24 40.01 -24.03
CA THR A 689 -32.49 39.27 -24.27
C THR A 689 -32.55 38.08 -23.33
N ASN A 690 -33.71 37.44 -23.21
CA ASN A 690 -33.94 36.38 -22.25
C ASN A 690 -33.94 35.02 -22.97
N PRO A 691 -32.94 34.15 -22.72
CA PRO A 691 -32.80 32.88 -23.43
C PRO A 691 -33.94 31.87 -23.26
N THR A 692 -34.88 32.13 -22.34
CA THR A 692 -36.04 31.27 -22.10
C THR A 692 -37.35 31.91 -22.55
N ARG A 693 -37.29 32.99 -23.34
CA ARG A 693 -38.44 33.75 -23.82
C ARG A 693 -38.23 34.32 -25.23
N ARG A 694 -38.85 33.66 -26.21
CA ARG A 694 -38.80 34.03 -27.64
C ARG A 694 -39.11 35.48 -28.05
N ASP A 695 -39.69 36.28 -27.14
CA ASP A 695 -40.02 37.69 -27.34
C ASP A 695 -39.81 38.37 -25.97
N THR A 696 -38.63 38.96 -25.79
CA THR A 696 -38.20 39.51 -24.50
C THR A 696 -39.06 40.70 -24.11
N ASP A 697 -39.40 41.57 -25.05
CA ASP A 697 -40.05 42.85 -24.79
C ASP A 697 -41.58 42.84 -24.90
N GLY A 698 -42.14 41.74 -25.43
CA GLY A 698 -43.56 41.47 -25.59
C GLY A 698 -44.22 42.27 -26.71
N GLY A 699 -43.47 42.70 -27.71
CA GLY A 699 -43.93 43.52 -28.83
C GLY A 699 -44.56 42.73 -29.99
N GLY A 700 -44.33 41.40 -30.03
CA GLY A 700 -44.93 40.45 -30.98
C GLY A 700 -44.09 40.10 -32.20
N GLU A 701 -42.83 40.53 -32.26
CA GLU A 701 -41.79 39.91 -33.08
C GLU A 701 -40.81 39.12 -32.18
N LEU A 702 -40.08 38.16 -32.75
CA LEU A 702 -39.12 37.35 -32.01
C LEU A 702 -37.77 38.07 -31.92
N ASP A 703 -37.01 37.89 -30.85
CA ASP A 703 -35.77 38.65 -30.62
C ASP A 703 -34.74 38.35 -31.73
N GLY A 704 -34.57 37.07 -32.10
CA GLY A 704 -33.73 36.65 -33.23
C GLY A 704 -34.14 37.24 -34.58
N VAL A 705 -35.44 37.48 -34.79
CA VAL A 705 -35.96 38.13 -36.01
C VAL A 705 -35.65 39.63 -36.01
N GLU A 706 -35.70 40.27 -34.84
CA GLU A 706 -35.37 41.68 -34.69
C GLU A 706 -33.88 41.94 -34.90
N VAL A 707 -33.02 41.16 -34.26
CA VAL A 707 -31.56 41.24 -34.42
C VAL A 707 -31.15 41.08 -35.88
N ASN A 708 -31.67 40.05 -36.56
CA ASN A 708 -31.39 39.80 -37.98
C ASN A 708 -31.86 40.92 -38.92
N ASN A 709 -32.92 41.64 -38.55
CA ASN A 709 -33.45 42.77 -39.32
C ASN A 709 -32.88 44.13 -38.86
N GLY A 710 -31.97 44.15 -37.88
CA GLY A 710 -31.34 45.35 -37.33
C GLY A 710 -32.28 46.25 -36.52
N ARG A 711 -33.28 45.64 -35.89
CA ARG A 711 -34.20 46.22 -34.90
C ARG A 711 -33.73 45.89 -33.48
N ASN A 712 -34.38 46.46 -32.48
CA ASN A 712 -33.94 46.33 -31.09
C ASN A 712 -34.89 45.43 -30.30
N PRO A 713 -34.48 44.20 -29.92
CA PRO A 713 -35.32 43.21 -29.23
C PRO A 713 -35.72 43.55 -27.78
N LEU A 714 -35.47 44.80 -27.38
CA LEU A 714 -35.76 45.36 -26.06
C LEU A 714 -36.64 46.62 -26.17
N ASP A 715 -37.14 46.96 -27.37
CA ASP A 715 -38.03 48.10 -27.63
C ASP A 715 -39.29 47.69 -28.43
N PRO A 716 -40.43 47.43 -27.75
CA PRO A 716 -41.64 46.84 -28.34
C PRO A 716 -42.40 47.82 -29.26
N SER A 717 -41.78 48.96 -29.58
CA SER A 717 -42.34 50.03 -30.39
C SER A 717 -41.76 50.10 -31.79
N ASP A 718 -40.71 49.33 -32.08
CA ASP A 718 -40.09 49.25 -33.41
C ASP A 718 -40.46 47.98 -34.21
N ASP A 719 -41.25 47.10 -33.58
CA ASP A 719 -41.81 45.88 -34.13
C ASP A 719 -42.72 46.12 -35.35
N MET A 720 -42.65 45.19 -36.31
CA MET A 720 -43.66 45.07 -37.36
C MET A 720 -44.76 44.08 -36.96
N GLN A 721 -45.98 44.58 -36.78
CA GLN A 721 -47.18 43.74 -36.84
C GLN A 721 -47.24 43.01 -38.19
N LEU A 722 -47.00 41.71 -38.15
CA LEU A 722 -47.15 40.82 -39.29
C LEU A 722 -48.63 40.69 -39.64
N ALA A 723 -48.93 40.53 -40.94
CA ALA A 723 -50.31 40.34 -41.39
C ALA A 723 -50.74 38.91 -41.05
N ASP A 724 -51.95 38.77 -40.51
CA ASP A 724 -52.65 37.52 -40.24
C ASP A 724 -54.03 37.67 -40.92
N THR A 725 -54.17 37.05 -42.08
CA THR A 725 -55.24 37.34 -43.05
C THR A 725 -56.54 36.61 -42.74
N ASP A 726 -56.49 35.43 -42.14
CA ASP A 726 -57.66 34.63 -41.75
C ASP A 726 -57.98 34.68 -40.25
N GLY A 727 -57.06 35.17 -39.42
CA GLY A 727 -57.27 35.53 -38.03
C GLY A 727 -57.24 34.33 -37.08
N ASP A 728 -56.49 33.28 -37.41
CA ASP A 728 -56.27 32.14 -36.52
C ASP A 728 -55.20 32.40 -35.46
N GLY A 729 -54.22 33.25 -35.75
CA GLY A 729 -53.12 33.58 -34.85
C GLY A 729 -51.74 33.34 -35.47
N ILE A 730 -51.68 32.67 -36.63
CA ILE A 730 -50.47 32.48 -37.41
C ILE A 730 -50.35 33.60 -38.45
N PRO A 731 -49.20 34.30 -38.56
CA PRO A 731 -49.04 35.31 -39.60
C PRO A 731 -48.88 34.70 -41.00
N ASP A 732 -49.39 35.38 -42.04
CA ASP A 732 -49.33 34.99 -43.46
C ASP A 732 -47.94 34.52 -43.92
N ILE A 733 -46.89 35.14 -43.36
CA ILE A 733 -45.51 34.82 -43.72
C ILE A 733 -45.05 33.47 -43.18
N ARG A 734 -45.54 33.07 -42.01
CA ARG A 734 -45.21 31.81 -41.36
C ARG A 734 -46.01 30.68 -41.99
N GLU A 735 -47.28 30.91 -42.31
CA GLU A 735 -48.09 29.94 -43.05
C GLU A 735 -47.48 29.63 -44.43
N MET A 736 -46.93 30.63 -45.12
CA MET A 736 -46.16 30.41 -46.35
C MET A 736 -44.86 29.59 -46.16
N GLN A 737 -44.30 29.55 -44.95
CA GLN A 737 -43.08 28.81 -44.60
C GLN A 737 -43.36 27.37 -44.15
N THR A 738 -44.37 27.17 -43.30
CA THR A 738 -44.83 25.84 -42.83
C THR A 738 -45.67 25.12 -43.89
N GLY A 739 -46.21 25.87 -44.86
CA GLY A 739 -46.94 25.33 -46.00
C GLY A 739 -48.45 25.25 -45.79
N THR A 740 -48.96 25.87 -44.72
CA THR A 740 -50.38 26.15 -44.49
C THR A 740 -50.89 27.29 -45.39
N ASP A 741 -52.21 27.51 -45.45
CA ASP A 741 -52.86 28.44 -46.38
C ASP A 741 -53.28 29.76 -45.70
N PRO A 742 -52.58 30.89 -45.97
CA PRO A 742 -52.83 32.23 -45.38
C PRO A 742 -54.23 32.82 -45.50
N GLU A 743 -55.15 32.13 -46.17
CA GLU A 743 -56.54 32.56 -46.29
C GLU A 743 -57.51 31.59 -45.58
N ARG A 744 -57.00 30.58 -44.86
CA ARG A 744 -57.74 29.50 -44.21
C ARG A 744 -57.10 29.09 -42.87
N ALA A 745 -57.78 29.50 -41.80
CA ALA A 745 -57.60 29.07 -40.41
C ALA A 745 -57.73 27.54 -40.11
N ASP A 746 -57.78 26.70 -41.14
CA ASP A 746 -57.96 25.23 -41.13
C ASP A 746 -57.58 24.82 -42.56
N THR A 747 -56.31 24.46 -42.74
CA THR A 747 -55.66 24.29 -44.04
C THR A 747 -56.11 23.01 -44.73
N ASP A 748 -56.20 21.89 -44.04
CA ASP A 748 -56.55 20.60 -44.64
C ASP A 748 -58.05 20.27 -44.59
N GLY A 749 -58.81 20.98 -43.76
CA GLY A 749 -60.27 20.94 -43.69
C GLY A 749 -60.83 19.81 -42.83
N ASP A 750 -60.08 19.32 -41.84
CA ASP A 750 -60.45 18.20 -40.99
C ASP A 750 -61.34 18.61 -39.78
N GLY A 751 -61.23 19.87 -39.36
CA GLY A 751 -61.98 20.46 -38.25
C GLY A 751 -61.13 21.13 -37.16
N LEU A 752 -59.82 20.90 -37.15
CA LEU A 752 -58.85 21.61 -36.31
C LEU A 752 -58.35 22.86 -37.04
N ARG A 753 -57.64 23.71 -36.31
CA ARG A 753 -57.07 24.93 -36.87
C ARG A 753 -55.56 24.80 -36.86
N ASP A 754 -54.94 25.43 -37.83
CA ASP A 754 -53.49 25.45 -37.96
C ASP A 754 -52.79 25.91 -36.66
N ASP A 755 -53.37 26.88 -35.92
CA ASP A 755 -52.83 27.37 -34.63
C ASP A 755 -52.98 26.41 -33.45
N VAL A 756 -53.81 25.38 -33.59
CA VAL A 756 -54.04 24.30 -32.61
C VAL A 756 -53.21 23.07 -32.96
N GLU A 757 -53.08 22.79 -34.25
CA GLU A 757 -52.36 21.63 -34.77
C GLU A 757 -50.84 21.83 -34.71
N ASP A 758 -50.36 23.07 -34.90
CA ASP A 758 -48.95 23.49 -34.83
C ASP A 758 -48.84 24.63 -33.79
N ALA A 759 -48.97 24.27 -32.50
CA ALA A 759 -49.16 25.22 -31.42
C ALA A 759 -47.88 26.00 -31.06
N ASP A 760 -46.71 25.38 -31.24
CA ASP A 760 -45.41 26.02 -31.09
C ASP A 760 -44.91 26.72 -32.38
N LEU A 761 -45.67 26.51 -33.46
CA LEU A 761 -45.54 27.08 -34.79
C LEU A 761 -44.31 26.61 -35.58
N ASP A 762 -43.58 25.61 -35.12
CA ASP A 762 -42.33 25.16 -35.74
C ASP A 762 -42.51 24.40 -37.08
N GLY A 763 -43.76 24.01 -37.39
CA GLY A 763 -44.15 23.32 -38.62
C GLY A 763 -43.74 21.86 -38.69
N ARG A 764 -43.41 21.24 -37.56
CA ARG A 764 -43.19 19.81 -37.36
C ARG A 764 -44.41 19.20 -36.66
N VAL A 765 -44.38 17.89 -36.49
CA VAL A 765 -45.40 17.13 -35.76
C VAL A 765 -44.65 16.51 -34.60
N ASP A 766 -44.98 16.91 -33.38
CA ASP A 766 -44.40 16.38 -32.16
C ASP A 766 -45.37 15.45 -31.40
N ASP A 767 -44.99 15.00 -30.20
CA ASP A 767 -45.78 14.06 -29.39
C ASP A 767 -47.12 14.65 -28.88
N ARG A 768 -47.46 15.90 -29.22
CA ARG A 768 -48.70 16.60 -28.82
C ARG A 768 -49.37 17.37 -29.96
N GLU A 769 -48.85 17.32 -31.18
CA GLU A 769 -49.27 18.14 -32.31
C GLU A 769 -49.68 17.28 -33.51
N THR A 770 -50.56 17.79 -34.36
CA THR A 770 -51.03 17.10 -35.60
C THR A 770 -50.54 17.86 -36.83
N ASP A 771 -50.45 17.24 -38.01
CA ASP A 771 -49.98 17.97 -39.21
C ASP A 771 -51.13 18.80 -39.81
N PRO A 772 -51.10 20.14 -39.77
CA PRO A 772 -52.17 21.01 -40.28
C PRO A 772 -52.41 20.92 -41.79
N ARG A 773 -51.64 20.09 -42.50
CA ARG A 773 -51.73 19.86 -43.94
C ARG A 773 -52.19 18.44 -44.26
N ASN A 774 -52.34 17.58 -43.26
CA ASN A 774 -52.74 16.19 -43.40
C ASN A 774 -53.89 15.86 -42.45
N PRO A 775 -55.12 15.66 -42.96
CA PRO A 775 -56.33 15.61 -42.14
C PRO A 775 -56.51 14.29 -41.35
N ASP A 776 -55.46 13.46 -41.26
CA ASP A 776 -55.41 12.09 -40.73
C ASP A 776 -53.91 11.79 -40.50
N THR A 777 -53.37 12.31 -39.39
CA THR A 777 -51.93 12.40 -39.12
C THR A 777 -51.27 11.03 -38.96
N ASP A 778 -51.90 10.12 -38.23
CA ASP A 778 -51.39 8.76 -38.02
C ASP A 778 -51.77 7.76 -39.14
N GLY A 779 -52.72 8.12 -40.01
CA GLY A 779 -53.14 7.34 -41.17
C GLY A 779 -54.01 6.14 -40.84
N ASP A 780 -54.69 6.15 -39.69
CA ASP A 780 -55.54 5.07 -39.21
C ASP A 780 -56.95 5.07 -39.85
N GLY A 781 -57.33 6.22 -40.43
CA GLY A 781 -58.57 6.45 -41.16
C GLY A 781 -59.66 7.22 -40.40
N LEU A 782 -59.43 7.65 -39.16
CA LEU A 782 -60.11 8.78 -38.53
C LEU A 782 -59.47 10.10 -38.99
N LEU A 783 -60.10 11.22 -38.66
CA LEU A 783 -59.54 12.54 -38.99
C LEU A 783 -59.17 13.20 -37.68
N ASP A 784 -58.09 13.97 -37.64
CA ASP A 784 -57.54 14.50 -36.39
C ASP A 784 -58.59 15.32 -35.62
N GLY A 785 -59.36 16.18 -36.30
CA GLY A 785 -60.48 16.94 -35.71
C GLY A 785 -61.75 16.16 -35.40
N VAL A 786 -61.82 14.88 -35.76
CA VAL A 786 -62.83 13.93 -35.26
C VAL A 786 -62.38 13.30 -33.95
N GLU A 787 -61.07 13.13 -33.80
CA GLU A 787 -60.42 12.53 -32.63
C GLU A 787 -60.27 13.55 -31.51
N ASP A 788 -59.81 14.77 -31.81
CA ASP A 788 -59.92 15.95 -30.96
C ASP A 788 -61.27 16.66 -31.17
N ALA A 789 -62.31 16.08 -30.57
CA ALA A 789 -63.69 16.50 -30.78
C ALA A 789 -64.05 17.84 -30.11
N ASP A 790 -63.25 18.30 -29.14
CA ASP A 790 -63.44 19.60 -28.50
C ASP A 790 -62.52 20.72 -29.01
N GLY A 791 -61.51 20.35 -29.81
CA GLY A 791 -60.70 21.23 -30.65
C GLY A 791 -59.74 22.07 -29.82
N ASP A 792 -59.20 21.49 -28.75
CA ASP A 792 -58.26 22.15 -27.85
C ASP A 792 -56.80 21.68 -28.03
N GLY A 793 -56.55 20.76 -28.96
CA GLY A 793 -55.24 20.23 -29.32
C GLY A 793 -54.73 19.19 -28.33
N LEU A 794 -55.55 18.74 -27.38
CA LEU A 794 -55.12 17.79 -26.34
C LEU A 794 -56.00 16.54 -26.36
N VAL A 795 -55.38 15.37 -26.16
CA VAL A 795 -56.12 14.11 -26.05
C VAL A 795 -56.85 14.03 -24.70
N GLY A 796 -58.16 14.25 -24.73
CA GLY A 796 -59.02 14.14 -23.56
C GLY A 796 -59.43 12.69 -23.24
N PRO A 797 -60.02 12.45 -22.05
CA PRO A 797 -60.43 11.11 -21.60
C PRO A 797 -61.60 10.50 -22.40
N THR A 798 -62.13 11.21 -23.39
CA THR A 798 -63.23 10.77 -24.26
C THR A 798 -62.90 10.83 -25.74
N GLU A 799 -61.61 10.92 -26.07
CA GLU A 799 -61.05 11.14 -27.40
C GLU A 799 -60.01 10.05 -27.69
N THR A 800 -59.85 9.70 -28.96
CA THR A 800 -58.75 8.86 -29.46
C THR A 800 -57.57 9.77 -29.79
N ASN A 801 -56.37 9.20 -29.92
CA ASN A 801 -55.15 9.96 -30.08
C ASN A 801 -54.83 10.16 -31.57
N PRO A 802 -54.92 11.38 -32.11
CA PRO A 802 -54.78 11.64 -33.56
C PRO A 802 -53.36 11.42 -34.12
N ILE A 803 -52.37 11.15 -33.27
CA ILE A 803 -51.00 10.83 -33.68
C ILE A 803 -50.62 9.36 -33.43
N GLU A 804 -51.50 8.57 -32.83
CA GLU A 804 -51.27 7.16 -32.54
C GLU A 804 -52.39 6.29 -33.13
N ALA A 805 -52.05 5.57 -34.20
CA ALA A 805 -53.00 4.77 -34.97
C ALA A 805 -53.73 3.63 -34.21
N ASP A 806 -53.46 3.41 -32.92
CA ASP A 806 -54.05 2.37 -32.05
C ASP A 806 -53.97 2.85 -30.60
N THR A 807 -54.97 3.61 -30.15
CA THR A 807 -54.94 4.33 -28.86
C THR A 807 -54.90 3.39 -27.64
N ASP A 808 -55.37 2.15 -27.77
CA ASP A 808 -55.39 1.19 -26.64
C ASP A 808 -54.42 0.01 -26.78
N GLU A 809 -53.57 0.05 -27.80
CA GLU A 809 -52.50 -0.88 -28.13
C GLU A 809 -52.98 -2.34 -28.26
N ASP A 810 -54.17 -2.55 -28.82
CA ASP A 810 -54.77 -3.87 -28.95
C ASP A 810 -54.53 -4.56 -30.30
N LEU A 811 -53.84 -3.86 -31.20
CA LEU A 811 -53.47 -4.19 -32.58
C LEU A 811 -54.60 -3.99 -33.60
N LEU A 812 -55.68 -3.28 -33.24
CA LEU A 812 -56.74 -2.86 -34.16
C LEU A 812 -56.76 -1.32 -34.24
N PRO A 813 -56.48 -0.73 -35.41
CA PRO A 813 -56.48 0.72 -35.53
C PRO A 813 -57.81 1.40 -35.25
N ASP A 814 -57.80 2.58 -34.63
CA ASP A 814 -59.00 3.24 -34.10
C ASP A 814 -60.04 3.51 -35.21
N GLY A 815 -59.60 3.88 -36.41
CA GLY A 815 -60.44 4.08 -37.60
C GLY A 815 -61.05 2.81 -38.20
N LEU A 816 -60.55 1.62 -37.85
CA LEU A 816 -61.23 0.36 -38.16
C LEU A 816 -62.27 -0.01 -37.10
N GLU A 817 -62.05 0.40 -35.85
CA GLU A 817 -62.95 0.18 -34.74
C GLU A 817 -64.16 1.11 -34.81
N ASP A 818 -63.96 2.39 -35.11
CA ASP A 818 -65.03 3.32 -35.48
C ASP A 818 -65.38 3.18 -36.97
N ALA A 819 -66.05 2.09 -37.30
CA ALA A 819 -66.45 1.74 -38.66
C ALA A 819 -67.31 2.81 -39.38
N ASN A 820 -67.85 3.78 -38.65
CA ASN A 820 -68.65 4.86 -39.21
C ASN A 820 -67.98 6.25 -39.16
N GLN A 821 -66.76 6.31 -38.61
CA GLN A 821 -65.83 7.45 -38.62
C GLN A 821 -66.47 8.72 -38.09
N ASN A 822 -67.07 8.65 -36.90
CA ASN A 822 -67.76 9.77 -36.27
C ASN A 822 -67.15 10.22 -34.93
N GLY A 823 -66.04 9.60 -34.52
CA GLY A 823 -65.30 9.85 -33.29
C GLY A 823 -66.01 9.32 -32.04
N ARG A 824 -66.99 8.41 -32.20
CA ARG A 824 -67.81 7.92 -31.09
C ARG A 824 -68.07 6.42 -31.23
N PHE A 825 -67.79 5.72 -30.15
CA PHE A 825 -68.20 4.33 -29.99
C PHE A 825 -69.72 4.15 -30.12
N ASP A 826 -70.15 3.50 -31.21
CA ASP A 826 -71.53 3.11 -31.45
C ASP A 826 -71.78 1.63 -31.18
N ARG A 827 -73.06 1.29 -31.00
CA ARG A 827 -73.44 -0.08 -30.68
C ARG A 827 -73.23 -1.02 -31.87
N GLY A 828 -72.21 -1.85 -31.78
CA GLY A 828 -71.87 -2.87 -32.78
C GLY A 828 -70.46 -2.71 -33.37
N GLU A 829 -69.75 -1.68 -32.95
CA GLU A 829 -68.31 -1.46 -33.13
C GLU A 829 -67.53 -2.08 -31.96
N THR A 830 -66.21 -2.17 -32.10
CA THR A 830 -65.24 -2.32 -31.00
C THR A 830 -64.84 -0.91 -30.54
N ASN A 831 -64.38 -0.76 -29.32
CA ASN A 831 -64.19 0.53 -28.69
C ASN A 831 -62.71 0.91 -28.70
N PRO A 832 -62.29 1.93 -29.47
CA PRO A 832 -60.89 2.30 -29.73
C PRO A 832 -60.10 2.89 -28.56
N ARG A 833 -60.56 2.63 -27.33
CA ARG A 833 -59.94 3.12 -26.09
C ARG A 833 -59.97 2.05 -25.00
N ARG A 834 -60.38 0.85 -25.36
CA ARG A 834 -60.44 -0.31 -24.49
C ARG A 834 -60.09 -1.55 -25.31
N ALA A 835 -58.87 -2.02 -25.08
CA ALA A 835 -58.29 -3.24 -25.62
C ALA A 835 -59.05 -4.55 -25.36
N ASP A 836 -60.27 -4.54 -24.84
CA ASP A 836 -61.20 -5.69 -24.68
C ASP A 836 -62.61 -5.09 -24.49
N THR A 837 -63.34 -4.91 -25.59
CA THR A 837 -64.61 -4.18 -25.57
C THR A 837 -65.71 -4.92 -24.80
N ASP A 838 -65.69 -6.25 -24.79
CA ASP A 838 -66.76 -7.07 -24.18
C ASP A 838 -66.39 -7.76 -22.85
N ASP A 839 -65.17 -7.51 -22.36
CA ASP A 839 -64.58 -8.00 -21.11
C ASP A 839 -64.47 -9.54 -21.04
N ASP A 840 -64.29 -10.21 -22.18
CA ASP A 840 -64.20 -11.68 -22.21
C ASP A 840 -62.78 -12.23 -22.00
N GLY A 841 -61.78 -11.35 -22.01
CA GLY A 841 -60.37 -11.64 -21.76
C GLY A 841 -59.52 -11.83 -23.03
N LEU A 842 -60.07 -11.56 -24.22
CA LEU A 842 -59.32 -11.43 -25.47
C LEU A 842 -59.31 -9.96 -25.91
N ARG A 843 -58.22 -9.54 -26.55
CA ARG A 843 -58.13 -8.22 -27.17
C ARG A 843 -58.90 -8.18 -28.49
N ASP A 844 -59.50 -7.05 -28.84
CA ASP A 844 -60.40 -6.95 -29.99
C ASP A 844 -59.62 -7.23 -31.30
N GLY A 845 -58.40 -6.69 -31.43
CA GLY A 845 -57.48 -7.02 -32.55
C GLY A 845 -57.11 -8.51 -32.69
N HIS A 846 -57.18 -9.29 -31.60
CA HIS A 846 -56.96 -10.74 -31.64
C HIS A 846 -58.21 -11.56 -31.98
N GLU A 847 -59.40 -11.00 -31.73
CA GLU A 847 -60.67 -11.65 -32.08
C GLU A 847 -60.93 -11.60 -33.59
N ASP A 848 -60.58 -10.49 -34.24
CA ASP A 848 -60.87 -10.27 -35.66
C ASP A 848 -59.88 -10.99 -36.60
N ALA A 849 -58.67 -11.31 -36.12
CA ALA A 849 -57.69 -12.13 -36.85
C ALA A 849 -58.11 -13.61 -37.06
N ASN A 850 -59.18 -14.08 -36.40
CA ASN A 850 -59.69 -15.45 -36.47
C ASN A 850 -61.03 -15.64 -37.23
N GLN A 851 -61.53 -14.60 -37.92
CA GLN A 851 -62.67 -14.68 -38.85
C GLN A 851 -62.25 -14.70 -40.33
#